data_AF-A0A2V7SBH7-F1
#
_entry.id   AF-A0A2V7SBH7-F1
#
_cell.length_a   1.000
_cell.length_b   1.000
_cell.length_c   1.000
_cell.angle_alpha   90.00
_cell.angle_beta   90.00
_cell.angle_gamma   90.00
#
_symmetry.space_group_name_H-M   'P 1'
#
loop_
_entity.id
_entity.type
_entity.pdbx_description
1 polymer ?
#
loop_
_entity_poly.entity_id
_entity_poly.type
_entity_poly.pdbx_seq_one_letter_code
_entity_poly.pdbx_strand_id
1 'polypeptide(L)'
;MNRNVLLPAPCSLVMVLSLPNLVGAQTDTAKSAEPTPWTIDDILRAEQAGQFQISPDGKWVVWVRTTVDPEKGRVSNLYLSSLTERREIQLTRGSATHSSPRWSPDGKVISFLSTRPLPEPKEGTARSQLWLMNPFGGEPWALTAFERGIRDYEWRDSATVVFLAQEDAGHYERAHKKDDSRVVDDSLHEPPVRLFSLEVASKQVRRLSSNDDWMSDLAVSPDGRWGLTLHDRELSYAFDQRQHPATWLWNLQTGVATQLFADHMLIPSQVWWARDGSGFYVTSDTTRDPRWRTATVAQLSFYDVATQRAAAVPLGWPRGIGTGLTPTPDGAIVSLADGVHLRLARLTRTGGGSWTKTLLTGTHVPNILGFTVSRDGQTIVYQYSTASTPPQWYRGRLDGGGIADPTLLTDLNASFKKKTMPRTEIVRWRGARNEEVEGMLYYPIGYEVGKRYPLILSIHGGPAGADLDAWSQSWAYPNVLLNQKGTFLLKANYHGSSNYGLDWVESIGHGNYYDLEVPDFERGIEYVVGRGLVDVSRLATMGWSNGAIISIELTTRDRRLKAASTGAGDVEWISDWANVDFGMSFDNYYFGKAPYEDPQLYIRKSPYFRLNQVRTPTIIYFGTEDRNVPPSQGWSHYRALQQLGNTEVKFVLFPGEPHGLQQLAHQRRKVEEDLAWFDRHLFTPVRADSAARAALAAEAFDSTSPLGLALRRQRIARVGTRDGVALHGGGTVIPEIVRYQGLDLGRFEVTRAQWAAFDSSYRVEPGTENYPANNVTFQSAQAYLQWLSRVTGESYRLGTEQELKPLYEGAAASENTLDYWAGYTLNPSDTRWVAERTRLLPGEAPLLKEVGSFAGRGDAELVFDLGGNAAEWAVGANGQGILLGGSADRPADAKAGPQEAATGYRGLRVVRGAAPRAP
;
A
#
# COMPACT_ATOMS: atom_id res chain seq x y z
N MET A 1 72.66 12.41 -47.31
CA MET A 1 72.38 13.37 -46.22
C MET A 1 71.15 12.84 -45.52
N ASN A 2 71.36 12.29 -44.32
CA ASN A 2 71.02 10.89 -43.97
C ASN A 2 70.07 10.84 -42.75
N ARG A 3 68.89 10.22 -42.88
CA ARG A 3 68.52 8.82 -42.56
C ARG A 3 68.19 8.55 -41.08
N ASN A 4 66.96 8.08 -40.86
CA ASN A 4 66.48 6.92 -40.08
C ASN A 4 67.33 6.33 -38.92
N VAL A 5 66.60 5.64 -38.01
CA VAL A 5 66.91 4.38 -37.27
C VAL A 5 66.68 4.58 -35.75
N LEU A 6 65.60 4.05 -35.15
CA LEU A 6 65.32 2.66 -34.67
C LEU A 6 65.92 2.33 -33.28
N LEU A 7 65.01 1.93 -32.38
CA LEU A 7 65.10 0.97 -31.24
C LEU A 7 66.31 0.02 -31.26
N PRO A 8 66.83 -0.47 -30.09
CA PRO A 8 66.13 -1.51 -29.30
C PRO A 8 66.44 -1.60 -27.78
N ALA A 9 65.70 -2.49 -27.10
CA ALA A 9 66.05 -3.09 -25.80
C ALA A 9 67.33 -3.96 -25.90
N PRO A 10 68.01 -4.35 -24.79
CA PRO A 10 67.62 -5.58 -24.08
C PRO A 10 67.91 -5.65 -22.56
N CYS A 11 67.30 -6.69 -21.99
CA CYS A 11 67.38 -7.38 -20.69
C CYS A 11 68.59 -7.29 -19.73
N SER A 12 68.20 -7.26 -18.44
CA SER A 12 68.68 -8.03 -17.27
C SER A 12 69.95 -7.60 -16.50
N LEU A 13 69.78 -7.22 -15.22
CA LEU A 13 70.34 -7.98 -14.07
C LEU A 13 69.73 -7.54 -12.73
N VAL A 14 69.57 -8.51 -11.83
CA VAL A 14 68.97 -8.46 -10.49
C VAL A 14 70.00 -8.03 -9.43
N MET A 15 69.58 -7.25 -8.43
CA MET A 15 70.13 -7.32 -7.06
C MET A 15 69.11 -6.78 -6.04
N VAL A 16 68.84 -7.57 -5.00
CA VAL A 16 68.00 -7.24 -3.84
C VAL A 16 68.84 -7.46 -2.58
N LEU A 17 68.69 -6.57 -1.59
CA LEU A 17 68.67 -6.80 -0.11
C LEU A 17 68.64 -5.43 0.59
N SER A 18 67.46 -4.93 1.00
CA SER A 18 66.78 -5.02 2.32
C SER A 18 67.24 -4.05 3.45
N LEU A 19 66.43 -2.99 3.64
CA LEU A 19 65.80 -2.42 4.88
C LEU A 19 66.64 -1.84 6.06
N PRO A 20 66.23 -0.71 6.68
CA PRO A 20 65.06 -0.69 7.60
C PRO A 20 64.15 0.57 7.67
N ASN A 21 62.88 0.28 8.03
CA ASN A 21 61.83 1.00 8.80
C ASN A 21 61.45 2.48 8.50
N LEU A 22 60.23 2.64 7.96
CA LEU A 22 59.43 3.88 7.97
C LEU A 22 58.38 3.85 9.10
N VAL A 23 58.26 4.95 9.83
CA VAL A 23 57.14 5.27 10.72
C VAL A 23 55.96 5.75 9.89
N GLY A 24 54.78 5.18 10.14
CA GLY A 24 53.56 5.41 9.37
C GLY A 24 52.89 6.76 9.65
N ALA A 25 52.52 7.46 8.58
CA ALA A 25 51.46 8.45 8.59
C ALA A 25 50.14 7.73 8.30
N GLN A 26 49.22 7.70 9.28
CA GLN A 26 47.84 7.28 9.07
C GLN A 26 47.15 8.28 8.14
N THR A 27 46.88 7.87 6.92
CA THR A 27 45.86 8.49 6.09
C THR A 27 44.50 8.06 6.63
N ASP A 28 43.74 9.00 7.19
CA ASP A 28 42.31 8.82 7.45
C ASP A 28 41.58 8.62 6.12
N THR A 29 41.50 7.36 5.68
CA THR A 29 40.53 6.95 4.68
C THR A 29 39.16 7.01 5.34
N ALA A 30 38.43 8.10 5.12
CA ALA A 30 37.01 8.17 5.43
C ALA A 30 36.31 7.00 4.70
N LYS A 31 35.97 5.94 5.45
CA LYS A 31 35.06 4.89 4.99
C LYS A 31 33.78 5.58 4.49
N SER A 32 33.51 5.52 3.18
CA SER A 32 32.20 5.89 2.67
C SER A 32 31.17 5.00 3.37
N ALA A 33 30.26 5.60 4.13
CA ALA A 33 29.18 4.86 4.79
C ALA A 33 28.42 4.04 3.74
N GLU A 34 28.18 2.76 4.04
CA GLU A 34 27.41 1.90 3.13
C GLU A 34 26.01 2.48 2.89
N PRO A 35 25.49 2.46 1.64
CA PRO A 35 24.15 2.94 1.34
C PRO A 35 23.09 2.23 2.19
N THR A 36 22.11 2.99 2.70
CA THR A 36 21.03 2.41 3.53
C THR A 36 19.89 1.89 2.65
N PRO A 37 19.27 0.75 3.01
CA PRO A 37 18.12 0.22 2.28
C PRO A 37 16.89 1.13 2.44
N TRP A 38 16.00 1.09 1.44
CA TRP A 38 14.70 1.76 1.48
C TRP A 38 13.75 1.05 2.46
N THR A 39 12.92 1.84 3.12
CA THR A 39 11.86 1.40 4.02
C THR A 39 10.49 1.91 3.54
N ILE A 40 9.41 1.32 4.06
CA ILE A 40 8.04 1.81 3.80
C ILE A 40 7.91 3.28 4.26
N ASP A 41 8.49 3.63 5.40
CA ASP A 41 8.45 4.98 5.95
C ASP A 41 9.11 6.01 5.04
N ASP A 42 10.21 5.63 4.35
CA ASP A 42 10.85 6.52 3.38
C ASP A 42 9.88 6.91 2.26
N ILE A 43 8.99 6.00 1.82
CA ILE A 43 7.98 6.31 0.78
C ILE A 43 6.81 7.10 1.37
N LEU A 44 6.21 6.60 2.46
CA LEU A 44 4.96 7.16 2.97
C LEU A 44 5.13 8.52 3.64
N ARG A 45 6.31 8.77 4.24
CA ARG A 45 6.64 10.02 4.93
C ARG A 45 7.47 10.97 4.08
N ALA A 46 7.64 10.66 2.79
CA ALA A 46 8.33 11.53 1.86
C ALA A 46 7.70 12.94 1.86
N GLU A 47 8.56 13.93 2.06
CA GLU A 47 8.20 15.33 2.04
C GLU A 47 7.85 15.75 0.61
N GLN A 48 6.83 16.59 0.48
CA GLN A 48 6.40 17.13 -0.80
C GLN A 48 6.40 18.66 -0.72
N ALA A 49 6.72 19.31 -1.82
CA ALA A 49 6.61 20.76 -1.95
C ALA A 49 5.78 21.11 -3.19
N GLY A 50 4.90 22.10 -3.05
CA GLY A 50 4.02 22.56 -4.13
C GLY A 50 3.40 23.92 -3.86
N GLN A 51 2.47 24.32 -4.73
CA GLN A 51 1.70 25.58 -4.63
C GLN A 51 2.58 26.83 -4.51
N PHE A 52 3.66 26.89 -5.29
CA PHE A 52 4.59 28.02 -5.31
C PHE A 52 3.94 29.28 -5.87
N GLN A 53 4.00 30.39 -5.11
CA GLN A 53 3.56 31.72 -5.51
C GLN A 53 4.68 32.74 -5.33
N ILE A 54 5.17 33.29 -6.43
CA ILE A 54 6.20 34.32 -6.44
C ILE A 54 5.59 35.66 -6.01
N SER A 55 6.29 36.39 -5.15
CA SER A 55 5.88 37.70 -4.66
C SER A 55 5.75 38.73 -5.80
N PRO A 56 4.92 39.77 -5.65
CA PRO A 56 4.77 40.81 -6.66
C PRO A 56 6.08 41.48 -7.11
N ASP A 57 7.06 41.58 -6.20
CA ASP A 57 8.38 42.17 -6.46
C ASP A 57 9.40 41.17 -7.03
N GLY A 58 9.04 39.90 -7.22
CA GLY A 58 9.89 38.85 -7.77
C GLY A 58 11.02 38.37 -6.85
N LYS A 59 11.09 38.84 -5.59
CA LYS A 59 12.22 38.54 -4.69
C LYS A 59 12.01 37.32 -3.81
N TRP A 60 10.77 36.91 -3.61
CA TRP A 60 10.38 35.84 -2.70
C TRP A 60 9.42 34.87 -3.36
N VAL A 61 9.35 33.65 -2.84
CA VAL A 61 8.33 32.68 -3.20
C VAL A 61 7.78 32.05 -1.94
N VAL A 62 6.45 32.12 -1.76
CA VAL A 62 5.75 31.34 -0.73
C VAL A 62 5.33 30.01 -1.34
N TRP A 63 5.43 28.94 -0.57
CA TRP A 63 5.10 27.59 -1.02
C TRP A 63 4.67 26.71 0.15
N VAL A 64 4.09 25.56 -0.15
CA VAL A 64 3.56 24.61 0.83
C VAL A 64 4.46 23.39 0.89
N ARG A 65 4.94 23.06 2.09
CA ARG A 65 5.60 21.78 2.39
C ARG A 65 4.61 20.85 3.08
N THR A 66 4.38 19.68 2.52
CA THR A 66 3.59 18.61 3.13
C THR A 66 4.51 17.57 3.74
N THR A 67 4.26 17.24 5.00
CA THR A 67 4.99 16.22 5.77
C THR A 67 4.00 15.30 6.47
N VAL A 68 4.50 14.23 7.09
CA VAL A 68 3.67 13.34 7.92
C VAL A 68 3.97 13.58 9.39
N ASP A 69 2.92 13.91 10.13
CA ASP A 69 2.87 13.89 11.58
C ASP A 69 2.43 12.48 12.06
N PRO A 70 3.16 11.83 12.99
CA PRO A 70 2.84 10.47 13.44
C PRO A 70 1.44 10.29 14.04
N GLU A 71 0.88 11.32 14.67
CA GLU A 71 -0.42 11.24 15.36
C GLU A 71 -1.56 11.84 14.52
N LYS A 72 -1.27 12.86 13.72
CA LYS A 72 -2.28 13.65 13.00
C LYS A 72 -2.35 13.34 11.50
N GLY A 73 -1.44 12.51 10.98
CA GLY A 73 -1.38 12.16 9.56
C GLY A 73 -0.67 13.23 8.74
N ARG A 74 -1.13 13.49 7.51
CA ARG A 74 -0.51 14.49 6.64
C ARG A 74 -0.82 15.90 7.14
N VAL A 75 0.23 16.70 7.30
CA VAL A 75 0.17 18.12 7.69
C VAL A 75 0.91 18.94 6.66
N SER A 76 0.51 20.19 6.46
CA SER A 76 1.12 21.07 5.47
C SER A 76 1.38 22.45 6.04
N ASN A 77 2.57 22.98 5.79
CA ASN A 77 3.04 24.25 6.35
C ASN A 77 3.57 25.19 5.28
N LEU A 78 3.41 26.50 5.51
CA LEU A 78 3.90 27.54 4.62
C LEU A 78 5.39 27.79 4.85
N TYR A 79 6.11 27.93 3.74
CA TYR A 79 7.52 28.28 3.70
C TYR A 79 7.70 29.46 2.76
N LEU A 80 8.69 30.30 3.05
CA LEU A 80 9.09 31.44 2.26
C LEU A 80 10.56 31.30 1.89
N SER A 81 10.86 31.23 0.59
CA SER A 81 12.23 31.16 0.09
C SER A 81 12.59 32.41 -0.69
N SER A 82 13.82 32.90 -0.54
CA SER A 82 14.33 33.99 -1.35
C SER A 82 14.67 33.49 -2.76
N LEU A 83 14.42 34.34 -3.75
CA LEU A 83 14.79 34.14 -5.16
C LEU A 83 16.08 34.85 -5.54
N THR A 84 16.67 35.63 -4.61
CA THR A 84 17.91 36.38 -4.83
C THR A 84 19.07 35.84 -3.99
N GLU A 85 18.82 35.34 -2.79
CA GLU A 85 19.81 34.79 -1.86
C GLU A 85 19.45 33.38 -1.41
N ARG A 86 20.37 32.65 -0.76
CA ARG A 86 20.08 31.30 -0.22
C ARG A 86 19.49 31.42 1.17
N ARG A 87 18.21 31.79 1.23
CA ARG A 87 17.45 31.98 2.48
C ARG A 87 16.09 31.34 2.39
N GLU A 88 15.71 30.60 3.43
CA GLU A 88 14.41 29.94 3.58
C GLU A 88 13.89 30.16 5.01
N ILE A 89 12.60 30.44 5.13
CA ILE A 89 11.91 30.72 6.40
C ILE A 89 10.65 29.85 6.46
N GLN A 90 10.53 29.03 7.48
CA GLN A 90 9.27 28.34 7.77
C GLN A 90 8.31 29.32 8.46
N LEU A 91 7.20 29.64 7.78
CA LEU A 91 6.22 30.64 8.23
C LEU A 91 5.21 30.08 9.21
N THR A 92 4.75 28.84 9.01
CA THR A 92 3.80 28.18 9.92
C THR A 92 4.38 26.89 10.48
N ARG A 93 3.90 26.52 11.68
CA ARG A 93 4.27 25.30 12.40
C ARG A 93 3.02 24.70 13.04
N GLY A 94 3.08 23.40 13.30
CA GLY A 94 2.03 22.64 13.98
C GLY A 94 1.37 21.61 13.06
N SER A 95 0.22 21.11 13.52
CA SER A 95 -0.49 19.98 12.94
C SER A 95 -1.72 20.36 12.11
N ALA A 96 -1.90 21.65 11.83
CA ALA A 96 -2.92 22.11 10.89
C ALA A 96 -2.47 21.85 9.44
N THR A 97 -3.44 21.80 8.54
CA THR A 97 -3.23 21.75 7.10
C THR A 97 -3.41 23.16 6.55
N HIS A 98 -2.39 23.64 5.84
CA HIS A 98 -2.36 24.94 5.16
C HIS A 98 -2.28 24.75 3.64
N SER A 99 -3.08 25.48 2.88
CA SER A 99 -3.15 25.36 1.41
C SER A 99 -3.50 26.68 0.74
N SER A 100 -3.32 26.73 -0.59
CA SER A 100 -3.66 27.85 -1.46
C SER A 100 -3.07 29.18 -0.98
N PRO A 101 -1.76 29.28 -0.70
CA PRO A 101 -1.18 30.57 -0.32
C PRO A 101 -1.28 31.56 -1.48
N ARG A 102 -1.57 32.83 -1.22
CA ARG A 102 -1.55 33.92 -2.20
C ARG A 102 -0.93 35.16 -1.59
N TRP A 103 -0.20 35.93 -2.38
CA TRP A 103 0.24 37.27 -1.99
C TRP A 103 -0.89 38.27 -2.19
N SER A 104 -1.05 39.22 -1.27
CA SER A 104 -1.83 40.42 -1.59
C SER A 104 -1.22 41.13 -2.80
N PRO A 105 -2.01 41.84 -3.62
CA PRO A 105 -1.50 42.54 -4.80
C PRO A 105 -0.34 43.51 -4.51
N ASP A 106 -0.33 44.13 -3.32
CA ASP A 106 0.76 45.00 -2.83
C ASP A 106 1.92 44.27 -2.13
N GLY A 107 1.84 42.95 -1.98
CA GLY A 107 2.88 42.10 -1.39
C GLY A 107 3.04 42.22 0.13
N LYS A 108 2.16 42.93 0.83
CA LYS A 108 2.29 43.18 2.28
C LYS A 108 1.81 42.03 3.16
N VAL A 109 0.91 41.17 2.67
CA VAL A 109 0.38 40.03 3.42
C VAL A 109 0.32 38.78 2.55
N ILE A 110 0.35 37.62 3.22
CA ILE A 110 0.09 36.32 2.62
C ILE A 110 -1.25 35.83 3.14
N SER A 111 -2.17 35.50 2.24
CA SER A 111 -3.43 34.81 2.55
C SER A 111 -3.29 33.32 2.30
N PHE A 112 -4.06 32.49 2.99
CA PHE A 112 -4.10 31.03 2.79
C PHE A 112 -5.32 30.40 3.45
N LEU A 113 -5.70 29.20 2.97
CA LEU A 113 -6.69 28.36 3.65
C LEU A 113 -6.00 27.55 4.75
N SER A 114 -6.68 27.40 5.88
CA SER A 114 -6.09 26.74 7.05
C SER A 114 -7.15 26.08 7.92
N THR A 115 -6.84 24.85 8.35
CA THR A 115 -7.64 24.08 9.32
C THR A 115 -7.27 24.38 10.78
N ARG A 116 -6.53 25.46 11.03
CA ARG A 116 -6.15 25.88 12.38
C ARG A 116 -7.41 26.19 13.20
N PRO A 117 -7.47 25.79 14.48
CA PRO A 117 -8.57 26.17 15.36
C PRO A 117 -8.73 27.69 15.44
N LEU A 118 -9.97 28.17 15.34
CA LEU A 118 -10.27 29.57 15.64
C LEU A 118 -10.17 29.81 17.16
N PRO A 119 -9.82 31.02 17.61
CA PRO A 119 -9.78 31.35 19.04
C PRO A 119 -11.12 31.14 19.74
N GLU A 120 -12.22 31.54 19.09
CA GLU A 120 -13.59 31.42 19.59
C GLU A 120 -14.52 30.92 18.46
N PRO A 121 -14.51 29.61 18.14
CA PRO A 121 -15.36 29.07 17.09
C PRO A 121 -16.81 29.01 17.58
N LYS A 122 -17.76 29.45 16.74
CA LYS A 122 -19.17 29.16 16.95
C LYS A 122 -19.45 27.69 16.65
N GLU A 123 -20.45 27.10 17.29
CA GLU A 123 -20.90 25.75 16.94
C GLU A 123 -21.25 25.69 15.45
N GLY A 124 -20.82 24.62 14.77
CA GLY A 124 -21.03 24.45 13.32
C GLY A 124 -20.00 25.15 12.44
N THR A 125 -19.06 25.95 12.97
CA THR A 125 -18.04 26.61 12.14
C THR A 125 -17.19 25.57 11.38
N ALA A 126 -17.07 25.75 10.07
CA ALA A 126 -16.26 24.88 9.23
C ALA A 126 -14.79 24.90 9.65
N ARG A 127 -14.14 23.74 9.53
CA ARG A 127 -12.75 23.55 9.93
C ARG A 127 -11.77 24.40 9.11
N SER A 128 -11.96 24.49 7.80
CA SER A 128 -11.09 25.26 6.90
C SER A 128 -11.62 26.68 6.73
N GLN A 129 -10.80 27.68 7.05
CA GLN A 129 -11.11 29.11 6.95
C GLN A 129 -10.01 29.84 6.19
N LEU A 130 -10.26 31.09 5.81
CA LEU A 130 -9.27 31.99 5.21
C LEU A 130 -8.51 32.75 6.31
N TRP A 131 -7.19 32.73 6.23
CA TRP A 131 -6.27 33.35 7.17
C TRP A 131 -5.32 34.29 6.45
N LEU A 132 -4.82 35.29 7.19
CA LEU A 132 -3.79 36.21 6.74
C LEU A 132 -2.58 36.15 7.67
N MET A 133 -1.40 36.46 7.14
CA MET A 133 -0.20 36.66 7.93
C MET A 133 0.76 37.67 7.28
N ASN A 134 1.66 38.23 8.08
CA ASN A 134 2.78 39.02 7.57
C ASN A 134 3.86 38.07 6.98
N PRO A 135 4.38 38.36 5.78
CA PRO A 135 5.34 37.49 5.08
C PRO A 135 6.65 37.27 5.85
N PHE A 136 7.07 38.18 6.72
CA PHE A 136 8.35 38.08 7.43
C PHE A 136 8.22 37.58 8.87
N GLY A 137 7.03 37.14 9.28
CA GLY A 137 6.78 36.50 10.58
C GLY A 137 5.67 37.18 11.41
N GLY A 138 5.32 36.54 12.53
CA GLY A 138 4.15 36.88 13.35
C GLY A 138 3.07 35.79 13.28
N GLU A 139 2.10 35.83 14.18
CA GLU A 139 1.01 34.84 14.19
C GLU A 139 -0.02 35.13 13.09
N PRO A 140 -0.46 34.11 12.33
CA PRO A 140 -1.59 34.25 11.43
C PRO A 140 -2.89 34.62 12.16
N TRP A 141 -3.72 35.47 11.54
CA TRP A 141 -5.05 35.83 12.05
C TRP A 141 -6.15 35.41 11.08
N ALA A 142 -7.27 34.94 11.65
CA ALA A 142 -8.41 34.49 10.86
C ALA A 142 -9.14 35.68 10.23
N LEU A 143 -9.40 35.56 8.94
CA LEU A 143 -10.21 36.50 8.18
C LEU A 143 -11.69 36.11 8.18
N THR A 144 -11.97 34.81 8.26
CA THR A 144 -13.33 34.25 8.19
C THR A 144 -13.65 33.27 9.32
N ALA A 145 -14.95 33.06 9.55
CA ALA A 145 -15.51 32.09 10.51
C ALA A 145 -16.88 31.58 10.01
N PHE A 146 -16.92 31.04 8.80
CA PHE A 146 -18.16 30.55 8.17
C PHE A 146 -18.57 29.18 8.69
N GLU A 147 -19.88 28.91 8.74
CA GLU A 147 -20.43 27.57 9.01
C GLU A 147 -19.98 26.57 7.95
N ARG A 148 -19.90 27.01 6.69
CA ARG A 148 -19.41 26.21 5.56
C ARG A 148 -18.04 26.67 5.08
N GLY A 149 -17.21 25.71 4.70
CA GLY A 149 -15.82 25.96 4.33
C GLY A 149 -15.71 26.77 3.03
N ILE A 150 -14.65 27.57 2.94
CA ILE A 150 -14.29 28.26 1.69
C ILE A 150 -13.74 27.21 0.72
N ARG A 151 -14.30 27.18 -0.50
CA ARG A 151 -13.87 26.26 -1.57
C ARG A 151 -12.66 26.80 -2.32
N ASP A 152 -12.73 28.05 -2.77
CA ASP A 152 -11.67 28.73 -3.49
C ASP A 152 -11.70 30.23 -3.22
N TYR A 153 -10.59 30.94 -3.43
CA TYR A 153 -10.51 32.38 -3.22
C TYR A 153 -9.39 33.06 -4.01
N GLU A 154 -9.60 34.34 -4.33
CA GLU A 154 -8.63 35.18 -5.02
C GLU A 154 -8.69 36.63 -4.52
N TRP A 155 -7.56 37.33 -4.63
CA TRP A 155 -7.52 38.77 -4.34
C TRP A 155 -8.12 39.58 -5.48
N ARG A 156 -9.06 40.48 -5.16
CA ARG A 156 -9.53 41.50 -6.11
C ARG A 156 -8.58 42.68 -6.13
N ASP A 157 -8.23 43.17 -4.94
CA ASP A 157 -7.34 44.31 -4.71
C ASP A 157 -6.72 44.15 -3.31
N SER A 158 -5.78 45.00 -2.89
CA SER A 158 -5.11 44.85 -1.59
C SER A 158 -6.02 44.98 -0.36
N ALA A 159 -7.29 45.40 -0.54
CA ALA A 159 -8.26 45.53 0.53
C ALA A 159 -9.39 44.50 0.45
N THR A 160 -9.50 43.73 -0.63
CA THR A 160 -10.69 42.92 -0.93
C THR A 160 -10.33 41.54 -1.48
N VAL A 161 -10.92 40.50 -0.88
CA VAL A 161 -10.87 39.12 -1.37
C VAL A 161 -12.23 38.73 -1.93
N VAL A 162 -12.26 37.95 -3.01
CA VAL A 162 -13.44 37.25 -3.50
C VAL A 162 -13.27 35.75 -3.31
N PHE A 163 -14.33 35.05 -2.93
CA PHE A 163 -14.26 33.64 -2.58
C PHE A 163 -15.55 32.89 -2.91
N LEU A 164 -15.41 31.58 -3.08
CA LEU A 164 -16.49 30.63 -3.25
C LEU A 164 -16.80 29.95 -1.92
N ALA A 165 -18.06 29.95 -1.53
CA ALA A 165 -18.53 29.19 -0.37
C ALA A 165 -19.94 28.65 -0.64
N GLN A 166 -20.25 27.50 -0.05
CA GLN A 166 -21.59 26.95 -0.12
C GLN A 166 -22.52 27.80 0.77
N GLU A 167 -23.76 28.05 0.32
CA GLU A 167 -24.76 28.79 1.09
C GLU A 167 -25.02 28.13 2.44
N ASP A 168 -25.25 28.95 3.48
CA ASP A 168 -25.55 28.45 4.83
C ASP A 168 -26.73 27.47 4.83
N ALA A 169 -26.75 26.56 5.81
CA ALA A 169 -27.73 25.49 5.88
C ALA A 169 -29.18 26.01 5.72
N GLY A 170 -29.99 25.32 4.94
CA GLY A 170 -31.41 25.68 4.72
C GLY A 170 -32.33 25.23 5.86
N HIS A 171 -33.63 25.55 5.76
CA HIS A 171 -34.63 24.99 6.68
C HIS A 171 -34.70 23.45 6.56
N TYR A 172 -34.69 22.92 5.33
CA TYR A 172 -34.74 21.48 5.08
C TYR A 172 -33.59 20.74 5.76
N GLU A 173 -32.35 21.15 5.49
CA GLU A 173 -31.15 20.55 6.09
C GLU A 173 -31.15 20.64 7.63
N ARG A 174 -31.51 21.80 8.19
CA ARG A 174 -31.61 21.94 9.65
C ARG A 174 -32.68 21.03 10.26
N ALA A 175 -33.81 20.86 9.57
CA ALA A 175 -34.88 19.96 10.00
C ALA A 175 -34.46 18.48 9.94
N HIS A 176 -33.55 18.13 9.02
CA HIS A 176 -33.07 16.76 8.78
C HIS A 176 -31.63 16.53 9.27
N LYS A 177 -31.09 17.38 10.16
CA LYS A 177 -29.70 17.28 10.66
C LYS A 177 -29.34 15.91 11.30
N LYS A 178 -30.34 15.14 11.73
CA LYS A 178 -30.18 13.80 12.33
C LYS A 178 -30.44 12.65 11.36
N ASP A 179 -30.92 12.94 10.16
CA ASP A 179 -31.13 11.96 9.10
C ASP A 179 -29.81 11.75 8.37
N ASP A 180 -29.25 10.54 8.47
CA ASP A 180 -28.02 10.16 7.79
C ASP A 180 -28.28 9.43 6.45
N SER A 181 -29.55 9.34 6.03
CA SER A 181 -29.90 8.86 4.71
C SER A 181 -29.41 9.82 3.62
N ARG A 182 -29.09 9.26 2.45
CA ARG A 182 -28.58 10.02 1.30
C ARG A 182 -29.56 9.89 0.16
N VAL A 183 -30.15 11.02 -0.23
CA VAL A 183 -30.93 11.12 -1.47
C VAL A 183 -29.94 11.33 -2.61
N VAL A 184 -29.98 10.44 -3.61
CA VAL A 184 -29.08 10.50 -4.77
C VAL A 184 -29.62 11.53 -5.76
N ASP A 185 -28.74 12.39 -6.26
CA ASP A 185 -29.05 13.47 -7.22
C ASP A 185 -30.13 14.45 -6.71
N ASP A 186 -30.08 14.79 -5.41
CA ASP A 186 -31.02 15.71 -4.78
C ASP A 186 -30.66 17.18 -5.02
N SER A 187 -30.68 17.58 -6.29
CA SER A 187 -30.37 18.95 -6.71
C SER A 187 -31.31 20.00 -6.08
N LEU A 188 -32.50 19.59 -5.62
CA LEU A 188 -33.48 20.48 -4.99
C LEU A 188 -33.07 20.89 -3.57
N HIS A 189 -32.34 20.04 -2.86
CA HIS A 189 -31.94 20.29 -1.47
C HIS A 189 -30.43 20.49 -1.30
N GLU A 190 -29.61 20.17 -2.30
CA GLU A 190 -28.18 20.46 -2.28
C GLU A 190 -27.94 21.98 -2.39
N PRO A 191 -27.35 22.64 -1.37
CA PRO A 191 -27.27 24.10 -1.40
C PRO A 191 -26.23 24.60 -2.42
N PRO A 192 -26.50 25.73 -3.10
CA PRO A 192 -25.62 26.24 -4.15
C PRO A 192 -24.28 26.73 -3.58
N VAL A 193 -23.25 26.71 -4.44
CA VAL A 193 -21.98 27.41 -4.15
C VAL A 193 -22.04 28.78 -4.78
N ARG A 194 -21.75 29.80 -3.97
CA ARG A 194 -21.94 31.20 -4.34
C ARG A 194 -20.64 31.97 -4.31
N LEU A 195 -20.62 33.07 -5.05
CA LEU A 195 -19.54 34.04 -5.07
C LEU A 195 -19.80 35.14 -4.03
N PHE A 196 -18.80 35.39 -3.20
CA PHE A 196 -18.82 36.42 -2.16
C PHE A 196 -17.59 37.33 -2.29
N SER A 197 -17.73 38.54 -1.78
CA SER A 197 -16.63 39.48 -1.55
C SER A 197 -16.48 39.76 -0.06
N LEU A 198 -15.24 39.94 0.39
CA LEU A 198 -14.88 40.25 1.76
C LEU A 198 -13.91 41.42 1.78
N GLU A 199 -14.26 42.49 2.50
CA GLU A 199 -13.37 43.60 2.78
C GLU A 199 -12.48 43.27 3.99
N VAL A 200 -11.16 43.35 3.82
CA VAL A 200 -10.18 42.83 4.79
C VAL A 200 -10.21 43.60 6.11
N ALA A 201 -10.34 44.93 6.06
CA ALA A 201 -10.24 45.78 7.25
C ALA A 201 -11.51 45.69 8.12
N SER A 202 -12.68 45.80 7.50
CA SER A 202 -13.97 45.75 8.21
C SER A 202 -14.49 44.34 8.46
N LYS A 203 -13.95 43.34 7.74
CA LYS A 203 -14.47 41.96 7.66
C LYS A 203 -15.91 41.87 7.14
N GLN A 204 -16.41 42.90 6.47
CA GLN A 204 -17.73 42.88 5.87
C GLN A 204 -17.75 41.92 4.67
N VAL A 205 -18.74 41.02 4.68
CA VAL A 205 -18.98 40.05 3.61
C VAL A 205 -20.21 40.47 2.82
N ARG A 206 -20.09 40.48 1.50
CA ARG A 206 -21.20 40.73 0.58
C ARG A 206 -21.29 39.61 -0.45
N ARG A 207 -22.48 39.01 -0.56
CA ARG A 207 -22.83 38.07 -1.63
C ARG A 207 -22.90 38.79 -2.98
N LEU A 208 -22.21 38.26 -3.99
CA LEU A 208 -22.16 38.81 -5.34
C LEU A 208 -23.07 38.04 -6.32
N SER A 209 -23.37 36.77 -6.06
CA SER A 209 -24.19 35.92 -6.94
C SER A 209 -25.54 35.54 -6.33
N SER A 210 -26.50 35.22 -7.20
CA SER A 210 -27.82 34.67 -6.86
C SER A 210 -28.11 33.37 -7.63
N ASN A 211 -27.06 32.63 -7.98
CA ASN A 211 -27.14 31.38 -8.75
C ASN A 211 -27.72 30.22 -7.93
N ASP A 212 -28.23 29.20 -8.61
CA ASP A 212 -28.80 28.00 -7.97
C ASP A 212 -27.92 26.75 -8.18
N ASP A 213 -26.81 26.91 -8.89
CA ASP A 213 -25.87 25.86 -9.27
C ASP A 213 -24.59 25.87 -8.38
N TRP A 214 -23.60 25.03 -8.71
CA TRP A 214 -22.41 24.84 -7.89
C TRP A 214 -21.16 25.34 -8.59
N MET A 215 -20.66 26.50 -8.16
CA MET A 215 -19.36 27.00 -8.60
C MET A 215 -18.21 26.10 -8.09
N SER A 216 -17.32 25.71 -8.99
CA SER A 216 -16.17 24.82 -8.72
C SER A 216 -14.84 25.57 -8.67
N ASP A 217 -14.61 26.52 -9.58
CA ASP A 217 -13.33 27.24 -9.74
C ASP A 217 -13.52 28.76 -9.79
N LEU A 218 -12.53 29.53 -9.32
CA LEU A 218 -12.48 30.98 -9.38
C LEU A 218 -11.14 31.50 -9.92
N ALA A 219 -11.18 32.43 -10.87
CA ALA A 219 -9.99 33.14 -11.34
C ALA A 219 -10.24 34.64 -11.49
N VAL A 220 -9.40 35.48 -10.89
CA VAL A 220 -9.54 36.95 -10.93
C VAL A 220 -8.48 37.58 -11.83
N SER A 221 -8.93 38.52 -12.66
CA SER A 221 -8.06 39.31 -13.54
C SER A 221 -7.04 40.15 -12.75
N PRO A 222 -5.85 40.44 -13.31
CA PRO A 222 -4.80 41.16 -12.58
C PRO A 222 -5.18 42.57 -12.09
N ASP A 223 -6.14 43.22 -12.75
CA ASP A 223 -6.66 44.53 -12.37
C ASP A 223 -7.84 44.45 -11.38
N GLY A 224 -8.26 43.24 -10.99
CA GLY A 224 -9.36 43.01 -10.05
C GLY A 224 -10.75 43.29 -10.62
N ARG A 225 -10.88 43.60 -11.91
CA ARG A 225 -12.16 44.01 -12.49
C ARG A 225 -13.06 42.82 -12.79
N TRP A 226 -12.46 41.74 -13.29
CA TRP A 226 -13.14 40.55 -13.77
C TRP A 226 -12.86 39.34 -12.89
N GLY A 227 -13.90 38.53 -12.66
CA GLY A 227 -13.81 37.20 -12.08
C GLY A 227 -14.37 36.17 -13.05
N LEU A 228 -13.74 35.01 -13.17
CA LEU A 228 -14.24 33.88 -13.95
C LEU A 228 -14.66 32.77 -12.99
N THR A 229 -15.83 32.19 -13.20
CA THR A 229 -16.29 31.02 -12.44
C THR A 229 -16.70 29.88 -13.37
N LEU A 230 -16.37 28.64 -12.98
CA LEU A 230 -16.90 27.42 -13.60
C LEU A 230 -18.00 26.86 -12.71
N HIS A 231 -19.10 26.38 -13.31
CA HIS A 231 -20.31 25.96 -12.61
C HIS A 231 -20.73 24.56 -13.06
N ASP A 232 -20.81 23.64 -12.11
CA ASP A 232 -21.54 22.39 -12.27
C ASP A 232 -23.03 22.69 -12.19
N ARG A 233 -23.79 22.28 -13.20
CA ARG A 233 -25.22 22.62 -13.33
C ARG A 233 -26.16 21.48 -12.93
N GLU A 234 -25.66 20.26 -12.95
CA GLU A 234 -26.33 19.04 -12.51
C GLU A 234 -25.32 18.21 -11.70
N LEU A 235 -25.77 17.62 -10.60
CA LEU A 235 -24.91 16.78 -9.76
C LEU A 235 -24.52 15.48 -10.48
N SER A 236 -25.37 15.02 -11.41
CA SER A 236 -25.16 13.85 -12.26
C SER A 236 -24.35 14.11 -13.53
N TYR A 237 -23.79 15.32 -13.73
CA TYR A 237 -23.01 15.61 -14.95
C TYR A 237 -21.83 14.65 -15.16
N ALA A 238 -21.10 14.29 -14.10
CA ALA A 238 -20.02 13.31 -14.20
C ALA A 238 -20.53 11.95 -14.73
N PHE A 239 -21.73 11.56 -14.30
CA PHE A 239 -22.38 10.32 -14.70
C PHE A 239 -22.77 10.34 -16.18
N ASP A 240 -23.59 11.30 -16.63
CA ASP A 240 -24.25 11.23 -17.95
C ASP A 240 -23.87 12.31 -18.97
N GLN A 241 -23.06 13.28 -18.55
CA GLN A 241 -22.62 14.44 -19.34
C GLN A 241 -23.72 15.17 -20.11
N ARG A 242 -24.98 15.15 -19.64
CA ARG A 242 -26.12 15.77 -20.35
C ARG A 242 -26.07 17.28 -20.31
N GLN A 243 -25.86 17.86 -19.14
CA GLN A 243 -25.80 19.31 -18.97
C GLN A 243 -24.38 19.79 -18.71
N HIS A 244 -23.72 20.26 -19.77
CA HIS A 244 -22.36 20.76 -19.68
C HIS A 244 -22.20 21.91 -18.65
N PRO A 245 -21.06 21.95 -17.93
CA PRO A 245 -20.69 23.05 -17.06
C PRO A 245 -20.80 24.39 -17.77
N ALA A 246 -21.18 25.42 -17.02
CA ALA A 246 -21.19 26.78 -17.51
C ALA A 246 -19.96 27.55 -17.03
N THR A 247 -19.48 28.45 -17.87
CA THR A 247 -18.43 29.40 -17.52
C THR A 247 -19.01 30.80 -17.52
N TRP A 248 -18.74 31.57 -16.46
CA TRP A 248 -19.26 32.92 -16.30
C TRP A 248 -18.16 33.93 -16.09
N LEU A 249 -18.28 35.07 -16.77
CA LEU A 249 -17.43 36.24 -16.59
C LEU A 249 -18.20 37.31 -15.79
N TRP A 250 -17.69 37.62 -14.61
CA TRP A 250 -18.26 38.57 -13.66
C TRP A 250 -17.51 39.89 -13.70
N ASN A 251 -18.23 40.99 -13.83
CA ASN A 251 -17.71 42.29 -13.44
C ASN A 251 -17.81 42.40 -11.91
N LEU A 252 -16.68 42.33 -11.20
CA LEU A 252 -16.62 42.29 -9.74
C LEU A 252 -16.93 43.64 -9.06
N GLN A 253 -17.06 44.71 -9.84
CA GLN A 253 -17.48 46.02 -9.33
C GLN A 253 -19.00 46.17 -9.37
N THR A 254 -19.64 45.75 -10.46
CA THR A 254 -21.09 45.90 -10.66
C THR A 254 -21.89 44.67 -10.23
N GLY A 255 -21.26 43.49 -10.17
CA GLY A 255 -21.91 42.20 -9.95
C GLY A 255 -22.58 41.61 -11.20
N VAL A 256 -22.45 42.25 -12.35
CA VAL A 256 -23.03 41.77 -13.62
C VAL A 256 -22.23 40.58 -14.13
N ALA A 257 -22.92 39.48 -14.47
CA ALA A 257 -22.32 38.28 -15.04
C ALA A 257 -22.73 38.08 -16.50
N THR A 258 -21.84 37.50 -17.31
CA THR A 258 -22.13 37.07 -18.68
C THR A 258 -21.62 35.64 -18.87
N GLN A 259 -22.49 34.76 -19.34
CA GLN A 259 -22.09 33.39 -19.65
C GLN A 259 -21.19 33.39 -20.89
N LEU A 260 -20.06 32.69 -20.80
CA LEU A 260 -19.15 32.43 -21.91
C LEU A 260 -19.38 31.02 -22.46
N PHE A 261 -19.02 30.83 -23.73
CA PHE A 261 -19.00 29.50 -24.39
C PHE A 261 -20.34 28.74 -24.34
N ALA A 262 -21.45 29.48 -24.46
CA ALA A 262 -22.80 28.92 -24.41
C ALA A 262 -23.12 27.95 -25.58
N ASP A 263 -22.29 27.93 -26.63
CA ASP A 263 -22.37 26.96 -27.73
C ASP A 263 -21.69 25.61 -27.41
N HIS A 264 -21.00 25.51 -26.27
CA HIS A 264 -20.27 24.33 -25.80
C HIS A 264 -19.17 23.83 -26.75
N MET A 265 -18.74 24.67 -27.70
CA MET A 265 -17.59 24.38 -28.57
C MET A 265 -16.29 24.41 -27.78
N LEU A 266 -16.25 25.22 -26.71
CA LEU A 266 -15.14 25.31 -25.78
C LEU A 266 -15.65 25.09 -24.36
N ILE A 267 -15.27 23.95 -23.76
CA ILE A 267 -15.57 23.64 -22.36
C ILE A 267 -14.26 23.76 -21.58
N PRO A 268 -14.10 24.81 -20.75
CA PRO A 268 -12.87 25.02 -20.00
C PRO A 268 -12.60 23.88 -19.00
N SER A 269 -11.39 23.32 -19.02
CA SER A 269 -10.87 22.46 -17.95
C SER A 269 -10.00 23.24 -16.97
N GLN A 270 -9.24 24.24 -17.44
CA GLN A 270 -8.46 25.15 -16.59
C GLN A 270 -8.33 26.52 -17.27
N VAL A 271 -8.12 27.56 -16.45
CA VAL A 271 -8.04 28.95 -16.92
C VAL A 271 -6.91 29.73 -16.27
N TRP A 272 -6.27 30.63 -17.02
CA TRP A 272 -5.24 31.52 -16.51
C TRP A 272 -5.33 32.90 -17.13
N TRP A 273 -5.43 33.94 -16.30
CA TRP A 273 -5.42 35.31 -16.80
C TRP A 273 -4.07 35.70 -17.42
N ALA A 274 -4.12 36.37 -18.57
CA ALA A 274 -2.97 37.05 -19.11
C ALA A 274 -2.49 38.13 -18.14
N ARG A 275 -1.18 38.35 -18.04
CA ARG A 275 -0.58 39.29 -17.08
C ARG A 275 -1.00 40.74 -17.32
N ASP A 276 -1.34 41.08 -18.56
CA ASP A 276 -1.81 42.40 -18.97
C ASP A 276 -3.34 42.60 -18.78
N GLY A 277 -4.08 41.55 -18.38
CA GLY A 277 -5.53 41.60 -18.21
C GLY A 277 -6.33 41.68 -19.53
N SER A 278 -5.67 41.58 -20.69
CA SER A 278 -6.34 41.64 -22.01
C SER A 278 -7.31 40.48 -22.27
N GLY A 279 -7.11 39.38 -21.54
CA GLY A 279 -7.76 38.10 -21.81
C GLY A 279 -7.24 37.00 -20.90
N PHE A 280 -7.64 35.77 -21.19
CA PHE A 280 -7.22 34.60 -20.44
C PHE A 280 -7.00 33.39 -21.35
N TYR A 281 -6.06 32.55 -20.94
CA TYR A 281 -5.79 31.24 -21.51
C TYR A 281 -6.82 30.25 -20.99
N VAL A 282 -7.28 29.38 -21.87
CA VAL A 282 -8.21 28.30 -21.53
C VAL A 282 -7.67 27.00 -22.10
N THR A 283 -7.49 26.00 -21.25
CA THR A 283 -7.41 24.62 -21.74
C THR A 283 -8.80 24.05 -21.87
N SER A 284 -9.02 23.29 -22.93
CA SER A 284 -10.28 22.57 -23.15
C SER A 284 -10.01 21.17 -23.65
N ASP A 285 -10.67 20.21 -23.02
CA ASP A 285 -10.50 18.80 -23.33
C ASP A 285 -11.25 18.46 -24.62
N THR A 286 -10.52 17.93 -25.59
CA THR A 286 -11.01 17.67 -26.95
C THR A 286 -11.02 16.18 -27.23
N THR A 287 -12.13 15.70 -27.80
CA THR A 287 -12.34 14.31 -28.26
C THR A 287 -13.02 14.33 -29.64
N ARG A 288 -12.92 13.23 -30.40
CA ARG A 288 -13.71 12.99 -31.61
C ARG A 288 -15.10 12.43 -31.32
N ASP A 289 -15.36 11.95 -30.11
CA ASP A 289 -16.68 11.44 -29.74
C ASP A 289 -17.69 12.60 -29.69
N PRO A 290 -18.85 12.46 -30.37
CA PRO A 290 -19.83 13.53 -30.46
C PRO A 290 -20.56 13.83 -29.13
N ARG A 291 -20.45 12.96 -28.13
CA ARG A 291 -21.20 13.03 -26.87
C ARG A 291 -20.31 12.95 -25.64
N TRP A 292 -19.41 11.97 -25.59
CA TRP A 292 -18.69 11.60 -24.36
C TRP A 292 -17.28 12.17 -24.33
N ARG A 293 -17.00 13.04 -23.38
CA ARG A 293 -15.68 13.66 -23.16
C ARG A 293 -14.84 12.85 -22.17
N THR A 294 -14.53 11.61 -22.55
CA THR A 294 -13.86 10.64 -21.66
C THR A 294 -12.37 10.49 -21.99
N ALA A 295 -12.03 10.08 -23.22
CA ALA A 295 -10.64 10.06 -23.68
C ALA A 295 -10.35 11.32 -24.49
N THR A 296 -9.45 12.16 -23.99
CA THR A 296 -9.28 13.52 -24.50
C THR A 296 -7.82 13.92 -24.64
N VAL A 297 -7.60 14.97 -25.43
CA VAL A 297 -6.36 15.74 -25.44
C VAL A 297 -6.70 17.18 -25.10
N ALA A 298 -5.91 17.78 -24.20
CA ALA A 298 -6.05 19.18 -23.84
C ALA A 298 -5.54 20.09 -24.96
N GLN A 299 -6.40 20.97 -25.47
CA GLN A 299 -6.04 22.05 -26.40
C GLN A 299 -5.96 23.39 -25.67
N LEU A 300 -5.32 24.38 -26.28
CA LEU A 300 -5.17 25.71 -25.71
C LEU A 300 -5.85 26.76 -26.59
N SER A 301 -6.67 27.59 -25.97
CA SER A 301 -7.28 28.78 -26.59
C SER A 301 -6.97 30.03 -25.78
N PHE A 302 -7.06 31.19 -26.41
CA PHE A 302 -6.99 32.48 -25.78
C PHE A 302 -8.30 33.24 -25.98
N TYR A 303 -8.94 33.64 -24.89
CA TYR A 303 -10.13 34.49 -24.90
C TYR A 303 -9.72 35.94 -24.70
N ASP A 304 -10.07 36.80 -25.66
CA ASP A 304 -9.83 38.24 -25.62
C ASP A 304 -11.07 38.96 -25.05
N VAL A 305 -10.90 39.70 -23.95
CA VAL A 305 -12.01 40.38 -23.25
C VAL A 305 -12.60 41.51 -24.09
N ALA A 306 -11.76 42.25 -24.83
CA ALA A 306 -12.20 43.42 -25.58
C ALA A 306 -13.09 43.04 -26.76
N THR A 307 -12.75 41.97 -27.47
CA THR A 307 -13.50 41.45 -28.62
C THR A 307 -14.54 40.41 -28.23
N GLN A 308 -14.48 39.90 -26.99
CA GLN A 308 -15.31 38.82 -26.45
C GLN A 308 -15.25 37.53 -27.30
N ARG A 309 -14.07 37.20 -27.82
CA ARG A 309 -13.85 36.04 -28.69
C ARG A 309 -12.74 35.16 -28.17
N ALA A 310 -12.94 33.84 -28.24
CA ALA A 310 -11.88 32.86 -28.10
C ALA A 310 -11.28 32.52 -29.47
N ALA A 311 -9.97 32.36 -29.51
CA ALA A 311 -9.25 31.83 -30.65
C ALA A 311 -8.28 30.73 -30.20
N ALA A 312 -8.15 29.66 -30.99
CA ALA A 312 -7.19 28.60 -30.72
C ALA A 312 -5.75 29.16 -30.76
N VAL A 313 -4.92 28.74 -29.80
CA VAL A 313 -3.49 29.05 -29.80
C VAL A 313 -2.79 27.95 -30.60
N PRO A 314 -2.14 28.27 -31.73
CA PRO A 314 -1.55 27.25 -32.59
C PRO A 314 -0.30 26.65 -31.93
N LEU A 315 -0.48 25.54 -31.22
CA LEU A 315 0.62 24.85 -30.54
C LEU A 315 1.60 24.23 -31.55
N GLY A 316 1.15 23.89 -32.76
CA GLY A 316 1.95 23.12 -33.72
C GLY A 316 2.49 21.84 -33.08
N TRP A 317 1.66 21.20 -32.25
CA TRP A 317 1.99 20.05 -31.43
C TRP A 317 0.74 19.18 -31.25
N PRO A 318 0.55 18.15 -32.10
CA PRO A 318 -0.71 17.39 -32.16
C PRO A 318 -1.08 16.65 -30.87
N ARG A 319 -0.11 16.39 -30.00
CA ARG A 319 -0.32 15.74 -28.71
C ARG A 319 -0.94 16.66 -27.65
N GLY A 320 -1.06 17.95 -27.94
CA GLY A 320 -1.69 18.94 -27.07
C GLY A 320 -0.84 19.34 -25.86
N ILE A 321 -1.52 19.87 -24.84
CA ILE A 321 -0.95 20.27 -23.55
C ILE A 321 -0.73 19.02 -22.69
N GLY A 322 0.39 19.01 -21.96
CA GLY A 322 0.70 18.01 -20.95
C GLY A 322 0.07 18.36 -19.59
N THR A 323 0.85 18.93 -18.67
CA THR A 323 0.47 19.06 -17.25
C THR A 323 0.30 20.50 -16.74
N GLY A 324 0.69 21.54 -17.49
CA GLY A 324 0.64 22.90 -16.96
C GLY A 324 0.96 24.04 -17.93
N LEU A 325 0.58 25.25 -17.48
CA LEU A 325 0.77 26.53 -18.13
C LEU A 325 1.07 27.60 -17.07
N THR A 326 1.93 28.58 -17.40
CA THR A 326 2.06 29.80 -16.60
C THR A 326 2.10 31.05 -17.49
N PRO A 327 1.28 32.08 -17.23
CA PRO A 327 1.31 33.33 -17.99
C PRO A 327 2.62 34.11 -17.77
N THR A 328 3.15 34.65 -18.86
CA THR A 328 4.30 35.57 -18.91
C THR A 328 3.85 36.94 -19.45
N PRO A 329 4.65 38.02 -19.31
CA PRO A 329 4.26 39.36 -19.79
C PRO A 329 3.87 39.42 -21.28
N ASP A 330 4.52 38.59 -22.10
CA ASP A 330 4.40 38.57 -23.56
C ASP A 330 3.60 37.35 -24.08
N GLY A 331 3.11 36.50 -23.18
CA GLY A 331 2.45 35.25 -23.57
C GLY A 331 2.34 34.24 -22.43
N ALA A 332 2.84 33.03 -22.62
CA ALA A 332 2.83 31.97 -21.62
C ALA A 332 3.97 30.96 -21.83
N ILE A 333 4.34 30.24 -20.77
CA ILE A 333 5.10 28.99 -20.89
C ILE A 333 4.14 27.83 -20.68
N VAL A 334 4.20 26.82 -21.55
CA VAL A 334 3.35 25.64 -21.52
C VAL A 334 4.19 24.37 -21.47
N SER A 335 3.67 23.33 -20.82
CA SER A 335 4.14 21.97 -21.02
C SER A 335 3.34 21.30 -22.14
N LEU A 336 4.04 20.74 -23.12
CA LEU A 336 3.48 19.98 -24.22
C LEU A 336 3.67 18.49 -23.96
N ALA A 337 2.66 17.72 -24.34
CA ALA A 337 2.61 16.28 -24.15
C ALA A 337 3.62 15.52 -25.04
N ASP A 338 4.54 14.72 -24.49
CA ASP A 338 5.58 14.06 -25.29
C ASP A 338 6.01 12.66 -24.78
N GLY A 339 5.06 11.73 -24.74
CA GLY A 339 5.31 10.33 -24.37
C GLY A 339 5.68 10.15 -22.89
N VAL A 340 6.84 9.59 -22.56
CA VAL A 340 7.34 9.54 -21.17
C VAL A 340 7.89 10.88 -20.67
N HIS A 341 7.98 11.90 -21.53
CA HIS A 341 8.48 13.24 -21.18
C HIS A 341 7.41 14.32 -21.38
N LEU A 342 7.75 15.52 -20.93
CA LEU A 342 7.04 16.75 -21.28
C LEU A 342 8.01 17.70 -21.99
N ARG A 343 7.52 18.46 -22.97
CA ARG A 343 8.31 19.49 -23.66
C ARG A 343 7.83 20.86 -23.25
N LEU A 344 8.69 21.64 -22.61
CA LEU A 344 8.34 23.01 -22.27
C LEU A 344 8.53 23.93 -23.49
N ALA A 345 7.57 24.82 -23.71
CA ALA A 345 7.60 25.81 -24.78
C ALA A 345 7.13 27.17 -24.29
N ARG A 346 7.80 28.24 -24.73
CA ARG A 346 7.33 29.61 -24.61
C ARG A 346 6.48 29.97 -25.82
N LEU A 347 5.27 30.44 -25.57
CA LEU A 347 4.34 31.00 -26.55
C LEU A 347 4.36 32.51 -26.36
N THR A 348 4.71 33.26 -27.40
CA THR A 348 4.74 34.74 -27.39
C THR A 348 3.73 35.28 -28.39
N ARG A 349 2.99 36.31 -27.99
CA ARG A 349 2.02 37.01 -28.84
C ARG A 349 2.74 38.00 -29.75
N THR A 350 2.49 37.95 -31.05
CA THR A 350 3.11 38.88 -32.02
C THR A 350 2.16 39.97 -32.52
N GLY A 351 0.96 40.06 -31.95
CA GLY A 351 -0.11 40.98 -32.40
C GLY A 351 -1.01 40.37 -33.48
N GLY A 352 -2.20 40.94 -33.67
CA GLY A 352 -3.17 40.48 -34.67
C GLY A 352 -3.64 39.02 -34.49
N GLY A 353 -3.61 38.48 -33.27
CA GLY A 353 -3.97 37.09 -32.98
C GLY A 353 -2.90 36.05 -33.36
N SER A 354 -1.69 36.48 -33.76
CA SER A 354 -0.59 35.59 -34.15
C SER A 354 0.32 35.23 -32.97
N TRP A 355 0.94 34.05 -33.05
CA TRP A 355 1.76 33.45 -31.99
C TRP A 355 3.07 32.88 -32.53
N THR A 356 4.13 32.97 -31.73
CA THR A 356 5.40 32.26 -31.95
C THR A 356 5.64 31.26 -30.83
N LYS A 357 6.06 30.04 -31.19
CA LYS A 357 6.46 28.99 -30.25
C LYS A 357 7.98 28.82 -30.26
N THR A 358 8.59 28.88 -29.08
CA THR A 358 10.01 28.56 -28.87
C THR A 358 10.13 27.45 -27.84
N LEU A 359 10.76 26.32 -28.19
CA LEU A 359 11.05 25.27 -27.21
C LEU A 359 12.06 25.77 -26.19
N LEU A 360 11.81 25.46 -24.91
CA LEU A 360 12.74 25.82 -23.84
C LEU A 360 13.96 24.91 -23.87
N THR A 361 15.10 25.47 -23.45
CA THR A 361 16.40 24.80 -23.40
C THR A 361 17.05 25.00 -22.02
N GLY A 362 17.90 24.06 -21.62
CA GLY A 362 18.58 24.08 -20.33
C GLY A 362 18.74 22.68 -19.75
N THR A 363 19.65 22.53 -18.79
CA THR A 363 20.07 21.22 -18.26
C THR A 363 18.92 20.39 -17.68
N HIS A 364 17.98 21.02 -16.97
CA HIS A 364 16.86 20.34 -16.33
C HIS A 364 15.61 20.21 -17.20
N VAL A 365 15.52 20.97 -18.30
CA VAL A 365 14.27 21.14 -19.09
C VAL A 365 13.61 19.82 -19.50
N PRO A 366 14.32 18.76 -19.94
CA PRO A 366 13.69 17.51 -20.34
C PRO A 366 12.83 16.83 -19.26
N ASN A 367 13.06 17.16 -18.00
CA ASN A 367 12.44 16.51 -16.83
C ASN A 367 11.85 17.55 -15.85
N ILE A 368 11.38 18.70 -16.38
CA ILE A 368 10.58 19.65 -15.61
C ILE A 368 9.11 19.26 -15.69
N LEU A 369 8.47 19.05 -14.53
CA LEU A 369 7.09 18.58 -14.43
C LEU A 369 6.11 19.66 -13.97
N GLY A 370 6.60 20.63 -13.18
CA GLY A 370 5.82 21.75 -12.65
C GLY A 370 6.68 22.99 -12.53
N PHE A 371 6.09 24.16 -12.80
CA PHE A 371 6.81 25.43 -12.82
C PHE A 371 5.89 26.62 -12.58
N THR A 372 6.48 27.74 -12.17
CA THR A 372 5.84 29.05 -12.07
C THR A 372 6.86 30.14 -12.42
N VAL A 373 6.39 31.27 -12.96
CA VAL A 373 7.24 32.37 -13.44
C VAL A 373 6.86 33.68 -12.77
N SER A 374 7.85 34.50 -12.46
CA SER A 374 7.69 35.82 -11.86
C SER A 374 6.90 36.77 -12.76
N ARG A 375 6.30 37.82 -12.17
CA ARG A 375 5.46 38.78 -12.91
C ARG A 375 6.19 39.48 -14.05
N ASP A 376 7.50 39.70 -13.91
CA ASP A 376 8.37 40.30 -14.94
C ASP A 376 8.84 39.30 -16.01
N GLY A 377 8.53 38.01 -15.87
CA GLY A 377 8.94 36.97 -16.82
C GLY A 377 10.41 36.58 -16.75
N GLN A 378 11.18 37.02 -15.74
CA GLN A 378 12.63 36.81 -15.70
C GLN A 378 13.08 35.66 -14.79
N THR A 379 12.28 35.27 -13.81
CA THR A 379 12.60 34.20 -12.86
C THR A 379 11.62 33.05 -13.00
N ILE A 380 12.14 31.83 -13.11
CA ILE A 380 11.35 30.60 -13.11
C ILE A 380 11.68 29.78 -11.87
N VAL A 381 10.64 29.30 -11.18
CA VAL A 381 10.75 28.29 -10.11
C VAL A 381 10.15 27.01 -10.65
N TYR A 382 10.88 25.90 -10.61
CA TYR A 382 10.47 24.66 -11.25
C TYR A 382 10.93 23.42 -10.50
N GLN A 383 10.18 22.34 -10.67
CA GLN A 383 10.49 21.02 -10.17
C GLN A 383 11.29 20.25 -11.21
N TYR A 384 12.38 19.60 -10.78
CA TYR A 384 13.13 18.64 -11.59
C TYR A 384 13.09 17.27 -10.92
N SER A 385 12.80 16.23 -11.71
CA SER A 385 12.75 14.84 -11.23
C SER A 385 12.88 13.86 -12.39
N THR A 386 13.53 12.73 -12.16
CA THR A 386 13.54 11.58 -13.09
C THR A 386 12.97 10.36 -12.39
N ALA A 387 12.72 9.27 -13.10
CA ALA A 387 12.28 8.01 -12.49
C ALA A 387 13.23 7.47 -11.40
N SER A 388 14.49 7.92 -11.40
CA SER A 388 15.51 7.58 -10.39
C SER A 388 16.01 8.77 -9.56
N THR A 389 15.45 9.98 -9.74
CA THR A 389 15.87 11.19 -9.01
C THR A 389 14.65 11.81 -8.30
N PRO A 390 14.63 11.87 -6.96
CA PRO A 390 13.51 12.42 -6.21
C PRO A 390 13.28 13.89 -6.58
N PRO A 391 12.04 14.39 -6.46
CA PRO A 391 11.74 15.75 -6.89
C PRO A 391 12.49 16.78 -6.04
N GLN A 392 13.16 17.70 -6.72
CA GLN A 392 13.80 18.86 -6.12
C GLN A 392 13.32 20.13 -6.83
N TRP A 393 13.23 21.23 -6.09
CA TRP A 393 12.80 22.51 -6.63
C TRP A 393 13.98 23.45 -6.83
N TYR A 394 14.04 24.07 -7.98
CA TYR A 394 15.08 24.99 -8.41
C TYR A 394 14.47 26.35 -8.74
N ARG A 395 15.28 27.40 -8.60
CA ARG A 395 15.06 28.68 -9.27
C ARG A 395 16.06 28.82 -10.42
N GLY A 396 15.69 29.54 -11.47
CA GLY A 396 16.58 29.89 -12.57
C GLY A 396 16.17 31.20 -13.22
N ARG A 397 17.07 31.75 -14.04
CA ARG A 397 16.80 32.93 -14.86
C ARG A 397 16.25 32.48 -16.21
N LEU A 398 15.13 33.06 -16.62
CA LEU A 398 14.54 32.84 -17.93
C LEU A 398 15.10 33.91 -18.89
N ASP A 399 15.82 33.45 -19.91
CA ASP A 399 16.41 34.30 -20.95
C ASP A 399 15.90 33.87 -22.32
N GLY A 400 14.81 34.51 -22.77
CA GLY A 400 14.06 34.09 -23.95
C GLY A 400 13.56 32.65 -23.84
N GLY A 401 14.19 31.75 -24.60
CA GLY A 401 13.95 30.30 -24.61
C GLY A 401 14.95 29.47 -23.77
N GLY A 402 15.83 30.10 -23.01
CA GLY A 402 16.81 29.42 -22.15
C GLY A 402 16.48 29.54 -20.66
N ILE A 403 16.70 28.46 -19.91
CA ILE A 403 16.78 28.50 -18.44
C ILE A 403 18.26 28.48 -18.04
N ALA A 404 18.74 29.60 -17.49
CA ALA A 404 20.10 29.78 -17.01
C ALA A 404 20.18 29.73 -15.48
N ASP A 405 21.40 29.50 -14.98
CA ASP A 405 21.78 29.62 -13.57
C ASP A 405 20.89 28.81 -12.59
N PRO A 406 20.62 27.51 -12.86
CA PRO A 406 19.75 26.71 -12.02
C PRO A 406 20.33 26.56 -10.62
N THR A 407 19.61 27.04 -9.61
CA THR A 407 20.01 27.02 -8.20
C THR A 407 18.97 26.26 -7.39
N LEU A 408 19.41 25.31 -6.57
CA LEU A 408 18.52 24.56 -5.68
C LEU A 408 17.83 25.54 -4.71
N LEU A 409 16.49 25.54 -4.72
CA LEU A 409 15.67 26.44 -3.91
C LEU A 409 15.47 25.88 -2.50
N THR A 410 15.18 24.58 -2.41
CA THR A 410 14.97 23.86 -1.15
C THR A 410 15.45 22.41 -1.30
N ASP A 411 15.98 21.83 -0.22
CA ASP A 411 16.54 20.47 -0.20
C ASP A 411 15.54 19.52 0.47
N LEU A 412 14.70 18.87 -0.34
CA LEU A 412 13.67 17.96 0.16
C LEU A 412 14.24 16.55 0.40
N ASN A 413 13.74 15.88 1.44
CA ASN A 413 14.06 14.46 1.69
C ASN A 413 15.58 14.18 1.74
N ALA A 414 16.35 14.99 2.48
CA ALA A 414 17.82 14.89 2.52
C ALA A 414 18.34 13.48 2.89
N SER A 415 17.55 12.67 3.62
CA SER A 415 17.86 11.27 3.93
C SER A 415 18.01 10.37 2.70
N PHE A 416 17.36 10.70 1.58
CA PHE A 416 17.39 9.91 0.35
C PHE A 416 18.76 9.91 -0.33
N LYS A 417 19.61 10.92 -0.06
CA LYS A 417 20.97 11.01 -0.63
C LYS A 417 21.87 9.82 -0.26
N LYS A 418 21.54 9.10 0.82
CA LYS A 418 22.28 7.92 1.29
C LYS A 418 21.65 6.60 0.85
N LYS A 419 20.56 6.64 0.07
CA LYS A 419 19.83 5.46 -0.37
C LYS A 419 20.28 5.04 -1.77
N THR A 420 20.30 3.74 -2.03
CA THR A 420 20.57 3.22 -3.37
C THR A 420 19.34 3.38 -4.26
N MET A 421 19.50 3.96 -5.44
CA MET A 421 18.41 4.11 -6.41
C MET A 421 18.40 2.98 -7.44
N PRO A 422 17.22 2.53 -7.89
CA PRO A 422 17.14 1.64 -9.03
C PRO A 422 17.53 2.40 -10.29
N ARG A 423 18.28 1.75 -11.18
CA ARG A 423 18.49 2.23 -12.54
C ARG A 423 17.16 2.13 -13.30
N THR A 424 16.87 3.10 -14.15
CA THR A 424 15.72 3.09 -15.05
C THR A 424 16.16 3.19 -16.51
N GLU A 425 15.33 2.70 -17.42
CA GLU A 425 15.54 2.76 -18.86
C GLU A 425 14.21 3.00 -19.57
N ILE A 426 14.18 3.98 -20.48
CA ILE A 426 13.06 4.13 -21.41
C ILE A 426 13.19 3.03 -22.47
N VAL A 427 12.16 2.18 -22.58
CA VAL A 427 12.12 1.04 -23.49
C VAL A 427 10.99 1.19 -24.49
N ARG A 428 11.16 0.62 -25.69
CA ARG A 428 10.17 0.64 -26.76
C ARG A 428 10.04 -0.73 -27.41
N TRP A 429 8.82 -1.13 -27.73
CA TRP A 429 8.53 -2.39 -28.41
C TRP A 429 7.32 -2.24 -29.34
N ARG A 430 7.11 -3.22 -30.21
CA ARG A 430 5.91 -3.28 -31.06
C ARG A 430 4.77 -3.90 -30.26
N GLY A 431 3.68 -3.17 -30.08
CA GLY A 431 2.48 -3.58 -29.34
C GLY A 431 1.38 -4.12 -30.24
N ALA A 432 0.13 -3.89 -29.84
CA ALA A 432 -1.05 -4.10 -30.66
C ALA A 432 -0.90 -3.35 -32.00
N ARG A 433 -1.51 -3.90 -33.06
CA ARG A 433 -1.47 -3.33 -34.43
C ARG A 433 -0.05 -3.09 -34.98
N ASN A 434 1.00 -3.65 -34.35
CA ASN A 434 2.40 -3.40 -34.66
C ASN A 434 2.82 -1.92 -34.49
N GLU A 435 2.09 -1.18 -33.67
CA GLU A 435 2.40 0.21 -33.31
C GLU A 435 3.47 0.24 -32.20
N GLU A 436 4.21 1.33 -32.08
CA GLU A 436 5.29 1.43 -31.08
C GLU A 436 4.72 1.82 -29.71
N VAL A 437 4.92 0.95 -28.72
CA VAL A 437 4.61 1.22 -27.32
C VAL A 437 5.88 1.67 -26.63
N GLU A 438 5.79 2.73 -25.83
CA GLU A 438 6.87 3.26 -25.01
C GLU A 438 6.58 3.01 -23.53
N GLY A 439 7.64 2.76 -22.76
CA GLY A 439 7.51 2.49 -21.33
C GLY A 439 8.81 2.69 -20.56
N MET A 440 8.72 2.45 -19.25
CA MET A 440 9.84 2.54 -18.31
C MET A 440 10.16 1.15 -17.75
N LEU A 441 11.43 0.75 -17.84
CA LEU A 441 11.96 -0.46 -17.21
C LEU A 441 12.81 -0.07 -15.99
N TYR A 442 12.33 -0.42 -14.79
CA TYR A 442 13.09 -0.27 -13.55
C TYR A 442 13.89 -1.55 -13.30
N TYR A 443 15.17 -1.39 -13.04
CA TYR A 443 16.10 -2.49 -12.79
C TYR A 443 16.11 -2.89 -11.31
N PRO A 444 16.37 -4.18 -11.01
CA PRO A 444 16.77 -4.62 -9.68
C PRO A 444 17.90 -3.75 -9.11
N ILE A 445 17.83 -3.42 -7.81
CA ILE A 445 18.98 -2.84 -7.12
C ILE A 445 20.08 -3.92 -7.06
N GLY A 446 21.29 -3.58 -7.52
CA GLY A 446 22.38 -4.55 -7.64
C GLY A 446 22.24 -5.50 -8.84
N TYR A 447 21.58 -5.06 -9.92
CA TYR A 447 21.50 -5.83 -11.17
C TYR A 447 22.87 -6.30 -11.68
N GLU A 448 22.97 -7.59 -11.99
CA GLU A 448 24.15 -8.24 -12.56
C GLU A 448 23.87 -8.64 -14.01
N VAL A 449 24.76 -8.24 -14.92
CA VAL A 449 24.65 -8.58 -16.34
C VAL A 449 24.67 -10.11 -16.52
N GLY A 450 23.74 -10.63 -17.33
CA GLY A 450 23.61 -12.06 -17.62
C GLY A 450 22.78 -12.86 -16.61
N LYS A 451 22.41 -12.28 -15.46
CA LYS A 451 21.49 -12.89 -14.49
C LYS A 451 20.04 -12.51 -14.82
N ARG A 452 19.13 -13.49 -14.67
CA ARG A 452 17.69 -13.32 -14.87
C ARG A 452 16.99 -13.07 -13.55
N TYR A 453 16.06 -12.12 -13.54
CA TYR A 453 15.35 -11.67 -12.35
C TYR A 453 13.81 -11.78 -12.54
N PRO A 454 13.01 -11.78 -11.47
CA PRO A 454 11.57 -11.65 -11.57
C PRO A 454 11.15 -10.37 -12.32
N LEU A 455 9.94 -10.39 -12.87
CA LEU A 455 9.31 -9.22 -13.49
C LEU A 455 7.93 -8.99 -12.87
N ILE A 456 7.65 -7.74 -12.52
CA ILE A 456 6.28 -7.28 -12.22
C ILE A 456 5.88 -6.26 -13.28
N LEU A 457 4.75 -6.47 -13.93
CA LEU A 457 4.06 -5.41 -14.68
C LEU A 457 3.46 -4.44 -13.68
N SER A 458 3.88 -3.18 -13.71
CA SER A 458 3.32 -2.12 -12.85
C SER A 458 2.52 -1.17 -13.72
N ILE A 459 1.21 -1.34 -13.72
CA ILE A 459 0.29 -0.74 -14.69
C ILE A 459 -0.39 0.47 -14.07
N HIS A 460 -0.28 1.64 -14.71
CA HIS A 460 -0.92 2.87 -14.23
C HIS A 460 -2.44 2.86 -14.40
N GLY A 461 -3.14 3.62 -13.55
CA GLY A 461 -4.56 3.90 -13.66
C GLY A 461 -4.89 4.86 -14.81
N GLY A 462 -6.17 5.10 -15.08
CA GLY A 462 -6.63 5.85 -16.24
C GLY A 462 -7.98 5.35 -16.74
N PRO A 463 -8.13 4.97 -18.03
CA PRO A 463 -7.04 4.54 -18.92
C PRO A 463 -6.24 5.69 -19.54
N ALA A 464 -6.79 6.92 -19.59
CA ALA A 464 -6.11 8.12 -20.09
C ALA A 464 -5.03 8.70 -19.13
N GLY A 465 -4.28 7.84 -18.44
CA GLY A 465 -3.10 8.21 -17.66
C GLY A 465 -1.80 8.02 -18.45
N ALA A 466 -0.67 8.43 -17.88
CA ALA A 466 0.66 8.14 -18.43
C ALA A 466 1.72 8.03 -17.33
N ASP A 467 2.61 7.05 -17.47
CA ASP A 467 3.87 6.98 -16.73
C ASP A 467 4.92 7.87 -17.41
N LEU A 468 5.52 8.76 -16.62
CA LEU A 468 6.57 9.68 -17.05
C LEU A 468 7.93 9.22 -16.52
N ASP A 469 9.02 9.67 -17.14
CA ASP A 469 10.36 9.62 -16.58
C ASP A 469 10.47 10.65 -15.43
N ALA A 470 9.80 10.31 -14.32
CA ALA A 470 9.57 11.13 -13.16
C ALA A 470 9.48 10.26 -11.90
N TRP A 471 9.83 10.82 -10.74
CA TRP A 471 9.69 10.11 -9.48
C TRP A 471 8.23 9.83 -9.16
N SER A 472 7.85 8.55 -9.08
CA SER A 472 6.46 8.12 -8.93
C SER A 472 6.25 7.14 -7.76
N GLN A 473 7.09 7.18 -6.72
CA GLN A 473 6.93 6.30 -5.56
C GLN A 473 5.67 6.67 -4.78
N SER A 474 4.82 5.67 -4.49
CA SER A 474 3.61 5.87 -3.69
C SER A 474 3.25 4.60 -2.94
N TRP A 475 2.23 4.70 -2.08
CA TRP A 475 1.64 3.52 -1.44
C TRP A 475 1.01 2.56 -2.47
N ALA A 476 0.47 3.09 -3.58
CA ALA A 476 -0.11 2.28 -4.65
C ALA A 476 0.99 1.57 -5.46
N TYR A 477 2.13 2.25 -5.69
CA TYR A 477 3.24 1.77 -6.50
C TYR A 477 4.58 1.95 -5.74
N PRO A 478 4.92 1.04 -4.81
CA PRO A 478 6.15 1.12 -4.01
C PRO A 478 7.37 0.60 -4.79
N ASN A 479 7.62 1.17 -5.97
CA ASN A 479 8.55 0.66 -6.99
C ASN A 479 9.92 0.32 -6.42
N VAL A 480 10.52 1.24 -5.65
CA VAL A 480 11.88 1.06 -5.14
C VAL A 480 12.01 -0.08 -4.13
N LEU A 481 10.96 -0.36 -3.34
CA LEU A 481 10.95 -1.50 -2.41
C LEU A 481 10.91 -2.82 -3.17
N LEU A 482 10.19 -2.88 -4.29
CA LEU A 482 10.14 -4.06 -5.15
C LEU A 482 11.45 -4.26 -5.92
N ASN A 483 12.07 -3.18 -6.42
CA ASN A 483 13.39 -3.26 -7.04
C ASN A 483 14.46 -3.72 -6.03
N GLN A 484 14.36 -3.30 -4.77
CA GLN A 484 15.25 -3.74 -3.68
C GLN A 484 15.12 -5.25 -3.38
N LYS A 485 13.96 -5.86 -3.66
CA LYS A 485 13.76 -7.32 -3.60
C LYS A 485 14.34 -8.07 -4.81
N GLY A 486 15.03 -7.37 -5.71
CA GLY A 486 15.72 -7.97 -6.85
C GLY A 486 14.82 -8.15 -8.08
N THR A 487 13.96 -7.18 -8.38
CA THR A 487 12.89 -7.35 -9.39
C THR A 487 12.91 -6.27 -10.46
N PHE A 488 12.63 -6.66 -11.70
CA PHE A 488 12.31 -5.71 -12.76
C PHE A 488 10.87 -5.23 -12.63
N LEU A 489 10.65 -3.93 -12.88
CA LEU A 489 9.30 -3.40 -13.08
C LEU A 489 9.19 -2.88 -14.50
N LEU A 490 8.20 -3.37 -15.26
CA LEU A 490 7.86 -2.82 -16.57
C LEU A 490 6.58 -2.01 -16.44
N LYS A 491 6.70 -0.72 -16.76
CA LYS A 491 5.58 0.22 -16.86
C LYS A 491 5.40 0.58 -18.32
N ALA A 492 4.20 0.47 -18.86
CA ALA A 492 3.92 0.76 -20.26
C ALA A 492 2.88 1.87 -20.36
N ASN A 493 3.08 2.80 -21.28
CA ASN A 493 2.02 3.67 -21.76
C ASN A 493 1.31 2.96 -22.91
N TYR A 494 0.35 2.11 -22.54
CA TYR A 494 -0.43 1.28 -23.45
C TYR A 494 -1.33 2.13 -24.37
N HIS A 495 -1.84 1.53 -25.45
CA HIS A 495 -2.92 2.12 -26.26
C HIS A 495 -4.03 2.63 -25.35
N GLY A 496 -4.42 3.91 -25.45
CA GLY A 496 -5.37 4.54 -24.52
C GLY A 496 -4.73 5.46 -23.49
N SER A 497 -3.41 5.36 -23.25
CA SER A 497 -2.68 6.32 -22.40
C SER A 497 -2.74 7.74 -22.96
N SER A 498 -2.71 8.74 -22.07
CA SER A 498 -2.54 10.13 -22.47
C SER A 498 -1.09 10.41 -22.87
N ASN A 499 -0.79 11.63 -23.32
CA ASN A 499 0.55 12.08 -23.74
C ASN A 499 1.04 11.60 -25.12
N TYR A 500 0.26 10.79 -25.86
CA TYR A 500 0.60 10.28 -27.21
C TYR A 500 -0.28 10.83 -28.34
N GLY A 501 -1.26 11.69 -28.02
CA GLY A 501 -2.17 12.31 -28.98
C GLY A 501 -3.49 11.56 -29.14
N LEU A 502 -4.38 12.17 -29.93
CA LEU A 502 -5.79 11.78 -29.93
C LEU A 502 -6.04 10.38 -30.49
N ASP A 503 -5.30 9.99 -31.53
CA ASP A 503 -5.41 8.65 -32.11
C ASP A 503 -5.04 7.54 -31.11
N TRP A 504 -4.08 7.83 -30.22
CA TRP A 504 -3.63 6.88 -29.22
C TRP A 504 -4.57 6.79 -28.03
N VAL A 505 -4.95 7.93 -27.42
CA VAL A 505 -5.80 7.95 -26.21
C VAL A 505 -7.20 7.40 -26.48
N GLU A 506 -7.73 7.59 -27.70
CA GLU A 506 -9.06 7.10 -28.08
C GLU A 506 -9.03 5.69 -28.68
N SER A 507 -7.85 5.09 -28.88
CA SER A 507 -7.70 3.82 -29.61
C SER A 507 -8.47 2.65 -28.99
N ILE A 508 -8.71 2.69 -27.68
CA ILE A 508 -9.41 1.67 -26.89
C ILE A 508 -10.91 1.96 -26.72
N GLY A 509 -11.39 3.09 -27.24
CA GLY A 509 -12.80 3.46 -27.24
C GLY A 509 -13.65 2.53 -28.11
N HIS A 510 -14.97 2.64 -27.98
CA HIS A 510 -15.97 2.03 -28.87
C HIS A 510 -15.83 0.51 -29.08
N GLY A 511 -15.57 -0.22 -27.99
CA GLY A 511 -15.53 -1.68 -27.93
C GLY A 511 -14.13 -2.29 -27.98
N ASN A 512 -13.08 -1.47 -28.17
CA ASN A 512 -11.70 -1.95 -28.24
C ASN A 512 -11.03 -2.16 -26.89
N TYR A 513 -11.70 -1.85 -25.78
CA TYR A 513 -11.16 -2.02 -24.42
C TYR A 513 -10.67 -3.45 -24.18
N TYR A 514 -9.48 -3.62 -23.62
CA TYR A 514 -8.67 -4.84 -23.53
C TYR A 514 -8.07 -5.37 -24.84
N ASP A 515 -8.63 -5.03 -26.00
CA ASP A 515 -8.20 -5.63 -27.27
C ASP A 515 -6.85 -5.08 -27.74
N LEU A 516 -6.39 -3.94 -27.19
CA LEU A 516 -5.11 -3.32 -27.54
C LEU A 516 -4.13 -3.28 -26.36
N GLU A 517 -4.62 -2.92 -25.18
CA GLU A 517 -3.83 -2.74 -23.96
C GLU A 517 -3.20 -4.06 -23.50
N VAL A 518 -4.00 -5.14 -23.50
CA VAL A 518 -3.51 -6.46 -23.08
C VAL A 518 -2.42 -6.97 -24.04
N PRO A 519 -2.60 -6.94 -25.38
CA PRO A 519 -1.53 -7.27 -26.30
C PRO A 519 -0.28 -6.39 -26.21
N ASP A 520 -0.40 -5.12 -25.79
CA ASP A 520 0.76 -4.27 -25.54
C ASP A 520 1.62 -4.83 -24.40
N PHE A 521 0.99 -5.22 -23.30
CA PHE A 521 1.68 -5.82 -22.17
C PHE A 521 2.24 -7.20 -22.49
N GLU A 522 1.49 -8.06 -23.16
CA GLU A 522 1.95 -9.39 -23.58
C GLU A 522 3.23 -9.28 -24.43
N ARG A 523 3.26 -8.37 -25.42
CA ARG A 523 4.46 -8.13 -26.24
C ARG A 523 5.60 -7.43 -25.47
N GLY A 524 5.27 -6.62 -24.47
CA GLY A 524 6.25 -6.01 -23.58
C GLY A 524 7.00 -7.05 -22.73
N ILE A 525 6.28 -8.07 -22.24
CA ILE A 525 6.87 -9.25 -21.59
C ILE A 525 7.85 -9.94 -22.55
N GLU A 526 7.41 -10.26 -23.77
CA GLU A 526 8.27 -10.94 -24.75
C GLU A 526 9.51 -10.11 -25.11
N TYR A 527 9.39 -8.79 -25.19
CA TYR A 527 10.52 -7.89 -25.42
C TYR A 527 11.59 -8.01 -24.33
N VAL A 528 11.22 -7.95 -23.04
CA VAL A 528 12.20 -8.06 -21.95
C VAL A 528 12.71 -9.49 -21.74
N VAL A 529 11.90 -10.50 -22.05
CA VAL A 529 12.31 -11.91 -22.06
C VAL A 529 13.32 -12.19 -23.17
N GLY A 530 13.08 -11.67 -24.38
CA GLY A 530 13.98 -11.80 -25.53
C GLY A 530 15.35 -11.16 -25.32
N ARG A 531 15.42 -10.13 -24.46
CA ARG A 531 16.68 -9.53 -23.99
C ARG A 531 17.43 -10.36 -22.94
N GLY A 532 16.87 -11.49 -22.50
CA GLY A 532 17.47 -12.37 -21.50
C GLY A 532 17.48 -11.80 -20.08
N LEU A 533 16.64 -10.80 -19.78
CA LEU A 533 16.61 -10.10 -18.49
C LEU A 533 15.77 -10.82 -17.43
N VAL A 534 14.72 -11.53 -17.87
CA VAL A 534 13.63 -11.99 -17.01
C VAL A 534 13.61 -13.50 -16.86
N ASP A 535 13.31 -13.95 -15.65
CA ASP A 535 12.95 -15.34 -15.35
C ASP A 535 11.44 -15.52 -15.54
N VAL A 536 11.06 -16.18 -16.64
CA VAL A 536 9.66 -16.41 -17.03
C VAL A 536 8.87 -17.26 -16.04
N SER A 537 9.54 -17.94 -15.10
CA SER A 537 8.86 -18.66 -14.02
C SER A 537 8.41 -17.75 -12.87
N ARG A 538 8.86 -16.48 -12.87
CA ARG A 538 8.61 -15.47 -11.84
C ARG A 538 8.09 -14.17 -12.47
N LEU A 539 6.90 -14.25 -13.04
CA LEU A 539 6.16 -13.10 -13.58
C LEU A 539 5.01 -12.73 -12.65
N ALA A 540 4.70 -11.45 -12.53
CA ALA A 540 3.56 -10.95 -11.78
C ALA A 540 3.00 -9.66 -12.38
N THR A 541 1.83 -9.25 -11.92
CA THR A 541 1.19 -7.99 -12.33
C THR A 541 0.69 -7.23 -11.12
N MET A 542 0.68 -5.91 -11.20
CA MET A 542 0.05 -5.05 -10.23
C MET A 542 -0.54 -3.80 -10.87
N GLY A 543 -1.59 -3.27 -10.25
CA GLY A 543 -2.14 -1.99 -10.63
C GLY A 543 -3.21 -1.49 -9.66
N TRP A 544 -3.55 -0.22 -9.83
CA TRP A 544 -4.64 0.48 -9.13
C TRP A 544 -5.59 1.10 -10.15
N SER A 545 -6.91 1.10 -9.91
CA SER A 545 -7.90 1.61 -10.86
C SER A 545 -7.81 0.84 -12.20
N ASN A 546 -7.79 1.52 -13.35
CA ASN A 546 -7.62 0.85 -14.64
C ASN A 546 -6.41 -0.11 -14.71
N GLY A 547 -5.32 0.19 -13.99
CA GLY A 547 -4.18 -0.72 -13.92
C GLY A 547 -4.51 -2.06 -13.25
N ALA A 548 -5.44 -2.04 -12.28
CA ALA A 548 -6.00 -3.25 -11.69
C ALA A 548 -6.94 -3.96 -12.67
N ILE A 549 -7.78 -3.23 -13.41
CA ILE A 549 -8.68 -3.78 -14.43
C ILE A 549 -7.89 -4.57 -15.49
N ILE A 550 -6.81 -3.99 -16.03
CA ILE A 550 -5.92 -4.67 -16.99
C ILE A 550 -5.18 -5.84 -16.31
N SER A 551 -4.69 -5.65 -15.09
CA SER A 551 -4.03 -6.72 -14.32
C SER A 551 -4.94 -7.94 -14.12
N ILE A 552 -6.23 -7.71 -13.81
CA ILE A 552 -7.25 -8.75 -13.66
C ILE A 552 -7.43 -9.49 -14.98
N GLU A 553 -7.66 -8.78 -16.09
CA GLU A 553 -7.85 -9.42 -17.40
C GLU A 553 -6.63 -10.26 -17.79
N LEU A 554 -5.40 -9.76 -17.56
CA LEU A 554 -4.17 -10.52 -17.78
C LEU A 554 -4.16 -11.86 -17.01
N THR A 555 -4.68 -11.91 -15.78
CA THR A 555 -4.75 -13.17 -15.02
C THR A 555 -5.71 -14.21 -15.61
N THR A 556 -6.69 -13.78 -16.42
CA THR A 556 -7.61 -14.70 -17.11
C THR A 556 -6.96 -15.34 -18.34
N ARG A 557 -5.85 -14.77 -18.84
CA ARG A 557 -5.22 -15.13 -20.12
C ARG A 557 -3.84 -15.75 -19.98
N ASP A 558 -2.97 -15.16 -19.14
CA ASP A 558 -1.57 -15.57 -19.01
C ASP A 558 -1.33 -16.43 -17.77
N ARG A 559 -1.15 -17.73 -17.99
CA ARG A 559 -0.87 -18.73 -16.92
C ARG A 559 0.56 -18.67 -16.37
N ARG A 560 1.43 -17.84 -16.95
CA ARG A 560 2.81 -17.64 -16.46
C ARG A 560 2.84 -16.75 -15.22
N LEU A 561 1.84 -15.89 -15.03
CA LEU A 561 1.72 -15.03 -13.85
C LEU A 561 1.62 -15.86 -12.56
N LYS A 562 2.45 -15.52 -11.58
CA LYS A 562 2.58 -16.20 -10.28
C LYS A 562 2.03 -15.39 -9.12
N ALA A 563 1.78 -14.10 -9.32
CA ALA A 563 1.13 -13.24 -8.34
C ALA A 563 0.44 -12.07 -9.04
N ALA A 564 -0.67 -11.61 -8.48
CA ALA A 564 -1.35 -10.38 -8.86
C ALA A 564 -1.70 -9.54 -7.62
N SER A 565 -1.50 -8.23 -7.70
CA SER A 565 -1.97 -7.24 -6.73
C SER A 565 -2.89 -6.24 -7.41
N THR A 566 -4.17 -6.25 -7.07
CA THR A 566 -5.22 -5.50 -7.77
C THR A 566 -5.97 -4.60 -6.80
N GLY A 567 -5.79 -3.29 -6.89
CA GLY A 567 -6.51 -2.33 -6.05
C GLY A 567 -7.55 -1.54 -6.84
N ALA A 568 -8.78 -1.44 -6.31
CA ALA A 568 -9.88 -0.72 -6.94
C ALA A 568 -10.05 -1.08 -8.42
N GLY A 569 -10.24 -2.38 -8.74
CA GLY A 569 -10.38 -2.85 -10.12
C GLY A 569 -11.69 -3.59 -10.38
N ASP A 570 -12.23 -3.40 -11.57
CA ASP A 570 -13.49 -3.96 -12.04
C ASP A 570 -13.39 -5.38 -12.57
N VAL A 571 -14.44 -6.15 -12.30
CA VAL A 571 -14.64 -7.49 -12.86
C VAL A 571 -15.94 -7.58 -13.66
N GLU A 572 -16.93 -6.73 -13.39
CA GLU A 572 -18.27 -6.81 -13.98
C GLU A 572 -18.79 -5.43 -14.41
N TRP A 573 -18.86 -5.18 -15.71
CA TRP A 573 -19.12 -3.87 -16.28
C TRP A 573 -20.59 -3.41 -16.21
N ILE A 574 -21.57 -4.30 -16.05
CA ILE A 574 -22.98 -3.87 -15.93
C ILE A 574 -23.20 -3.16 -14.59
N SER A 575 -22.65 -3.71 -13.52
CA SER A 575 -22.69 -3.11 -12.19
C SER A 575 -21.79 -1.89 -12.08
N ASP A 576 -20.69 -1.85 -12.83
CA ASP A 576 -19.82 -0.67 -12.94
C ASP A 576 -20.60 0.54 -13.48
N TRP A 577 -21.18 0.38 -14.67
CA TRP A 577 -22.03 1.37 -15.34
C TRP A 577 -23.05 2.02 -14.40
N ALA A 578 -23.63 1.25 -13.47
CA ALA A 578 -24.71 1.70 -12.60
C ALA A 578 -24.25 2.35 -11.29
N ASN A 579 -23.05 2.04 -10.78
CA ASN A 579 -22.63 2.38 -9.42
C ASN A 579 -21.43 3.33 -9.35
N VAL A 580 -20.74 3.57 -10.46
CA VAL A 580 -19.64 4.54 -10.56
C VAL A 580 -20.19 5.95 -10.76
N ASP A 581 -19.60 6.96 -10.10
CA ASP A 581 -20.00 8.38 -10.21
C ASP A 581 -19.98 8.90 -11.68
N PHE A 582 -19.21 8.25 -12.55
CA PHE A 582 -19.05 8.55 -13.98
C PHE A 582 -19.40 7.38 -14.91
N GLY A 583 -20.15 6.38 -14.43
CA GLY A 583 -20.37 5.10 -15.12
C GLY A 583 -20.94 5.23 -16.54
N MET A 584 -22.02 6.01 -16.73
CA MET A 584 -22.61 6.14 -18.07
C MET A 584 -21.67 6.81 -19.08
N SER A 585 -20.95 7.86 -18.70
CA SER A 585 -20.05 8.58 -19.61
C SER A 585 -18.79 7.80 -19.94
N PHE A 586 -18.24 7.06 -18.98
CA PHE A 586 -17.07 6.23 -19.16
C PHE A 586 -17.39 4.97 -19.98
N ASP A 587 -18.36 4.17 -19.54
CA ASP A 587 -18.65 2.89 -20.18
C ASP A 587 -19.25 3.05 -21.56
N ASN A 588 -20.17 4.00 -21.76
CA ASN A 588 -20.75 4.19 -23.09
C ASN A 588 -19.70 4.67 -24.11
N TYR A 589 -18.68 5.42 -23.66
CA TYR A 589 -17.56 5.78 -24.51
C TYR A 589 -16.72 4.54 -24.86
N TYR A 590 -16.26 3.79 -23.86
CA TYR A 590 -15.33 2.67 -24.08
C TYR A 590 -15.97 1.45 -24.71
N PHE A 591 -17.26 1.21 -24.51
CA PHE A 591 -18.01 0.09 -25.12
C PHE A 591 -18.87 0.53 -26.31
N GLY A 592 -19.11 1.83 -26.49
CA GLY A 592 -19.89 2.41 -27.59
C GLY A 592 -21.42 2.28 -27.46
N LYS A 593 -21.91 1.58 -26.44
CA LYS A 593 -23.33 1.33 -26.15
C LYS A 593 -23.51 1.12 -24.66
N ALA A 594 -24.71 1.39 -24.12
CA ALA A 594 -25.05 1.09 -22.73
C ALA A 594 -25.39 -0.40 -22.50
N PRO A 595 -25.37 -0.90 -21.24
CA PRO A 595 -25.66 -2.30 -20.93
C PRO A 595 -27.03 -2.79 -21.37
N TYR A 596 -28.05 -1.92 -21.36
CA TYR A 596 -29.40 -2.28 -21.81
C TYR A 596 -29.56 -2.26 -23.34
N GLU A 597 -28.61 -1.68 -24.07
CA GLU A 597 -28.59 -1.68 -25.54
C GLU A 597 -27.83 -2.90 -26.09
N ASP A 598 -26.75 -3.33 -25.43
CA ASP A 598 -25.96 -4.51 -25.79
C ASP A 598 -25.43 -5.27 -24.56
N PRO A 599 -26.30 -5.96 -23.81
CA PRO A 599 -25.89 -6.64 -22.57
C PRO A 599 -24.84 -7.73 -22.82
N GLN A 600 -24.83 -8.32 -24.02
CA GLN A 600 -23.88 -9.37 -24.37
C GLN A 600 -22.46 -8.83 -24.56
N LEU A 601 -22.30 -7.59 -25.02
CA LEU A 601 -20.99 -6.93 -25.06
C LEU A 601 -20.38 -6.82 -23.66
N TYR A 602 -21.16 -6.31 -22.70
CA TYR A 602 -20.74 -6.14 -21.32
C TYR A 602 -20.38 -7.48 -20.66
N ILE A 603 -21.18 -8.53 -20.87
CA ILE A 603 -20.87 -9.89 -20.41
C ILE A 603 -19.55 -10.39 -21.01
N ARG A 604 -19.34 -10.21 -22.33
CA ARG A 604 -18.09 -10.66 -22.98
C ARG A 604 -16.87 -9.89 -22.51
N LYS A 605 -16.99 -8.59 -22.22
CA LYS A 605 -15.87 -7.75 -21.78
C LYS A 605 -15.58 -7.89 -20.28
N SER A 606 -16.55 -8.31 -19.47
CA SER A 606 -16.41 -8.50 -18.03
C SER A 606 -15.51 -9.71 -17.69
N PRO A 607 -14.34 -9.51 -17.05
CA PRO A 607 -13.48 -10.61 -16.61
C PRO A 607 -14.18 -11.59 -15.66
N TYR A 608 -15.22 -11.16 -14.94
CA TYR A 608 -16.03 -11.96 -14.02
C TYR A 608 -16.43 -13.33 -14.61
N PHE A 609 -16.90 -13.33 -15.86
CA PHE A 609 -17.34 -14.55 -16.56
C PHE A 609 -16.20 -15.47 -17.02
N ARG A 610 -14.94 -15.05 -16.81
CA ARG A 610 -13.72 -15.83 -17.08
C ARG A 610 -12.90 -16.10 -15.83
N LEU A 611 -13.35 -15.73 -14.63
CA LEU A 611 -12.57 -15.95 -13.39
C LEU A 611 -12.32 -17.44 -13.09
N ASN A 612 -13.11 -18.36 -13.64
CA ASN A 612 -12.84 -19.80 -13.57
C ASN A 612 -11.53 -20.22 -14.26
N GLN A 613 -10.97 -19.38 -15.12
CA GLN A 613 -9.70 -19.60 -15.82
C GLN A 613 -8.48 -19.15 -15.00
N VAL A 614 -8.69 -18.31 -13.99
CA VAL A 614 -7.61 -17.74 -13.18
C VAL A 614 -6.93 -18.82 -12.34
N ARG A 615 -5.60 -18.84 -12.38
CA ARG A 615 -4.71 -19.69 -11.56
C ARG A 615 -3.68 -18.88 -10.78
N THR A 616 -3.66 -17.57 -10.97
CA THR A 616 -2.73 -16.64 -10.36
C THR A 616 -3.19 -16.31 -8.93
N PRO A 617 -2.34 -16.45 -7.91
CA PRO A 617 -2.63 -15.92 -6.58
C PRO A 617 -2.89 -14.41 -6.63
N THR A 618 -4.05 -13.97 -6.17
CA THR A 618 -4.50 -12.57 -6.28
C THR A 618 -4.79 -11.94 -4.92
N ILE A 619 -4.17 -10.79 -4.63
CA ILE A 619 -4.56 -9.92 -3.51
C ILE A 619 -5.36 -8.71 -4.03
N ILE A 620 -6.47 -8.41 -3.36
CA ILE A 620 -7.48 -7.43 -3.76
C ILE A 620 -7.58 -6.33 -2.69
N TYR A 621 -7.65 -5.06 -3.09
CA TYR A 621 -7.75 -3.91 -2.18
C TYR A 621 -8.87 -2.94 -2.57
N PHE A 622 -9.68 -2.50 -1.61
CA PHE A 622 -10.71 -1.47 -1.82
C PHE A 622 -10.89 -0.57 -0.60
N GLY A 623 -11.27 0.69 -0.81
CA GLY A 623 -11.87 1.53 0.22
C GLY A 623 -13.39 1.32 0.28
N THR A 624 -14.02 1.47 1.45
CA THR A 624 -15.50 1.29 1.55
C THR A 624 -16.30 2.43 0.95
N GLU A 625 -15.68 3.62 0.80
CA GLU A 625 -16.31 4.83 0.24
C GLU A 625 -15.81 5.13 -1.18
N ASP A 626 -15.25 4.12 -1.86
CA ASP A 626 -14.84 4.25 -3.25
C ASP A 626 -16.07 4.37 -4.17
N ARG A 627 -16.14 5.50 -4.89
CA ARG A 627 -17.18 5.82 -5.87
C ARG A 627 -16.69 5.85 -7.32
N ASN A 628 -15.38 5.73 -7.51
CA ASN A 628 -14.79 5.60 -8.83
C ASN A 628 -14.82 4.14 -9.26
N VAL A 629 -14.61 3.21 -8.32
CA VAL A 629 -14.74 1.75 -8.51
C VAL A 629 -15.41 1.18 -7.25
N PRO A 630 -16.72 0.92 -7.28
CA PRO A 630 -17.48 0.50 -6.11
C PRO A 630 -16.93 -0.77 -5.46
N PRO A 631 -16.88 -0.86 -4.11
CA PRO A 631 -16.31 -2.01 -3.40
C PRO A 631 -17.05 -3.34 -3.65
N SER A 632 -18.26 -3.30 -4.22
CA SER A 632 -18.98 -4.48 -4.71
C SER A 632 -18.18 -5.23 -5.80
N GLN A 633 -17.39 -4.54 -6.62
CA GLN A 633 -16.49 -5.15 -7.61
C GLN A 633 -15.44 -6.03 -6.94
N GLY A 634 -14.82 -5.52 -5.87
CA GLY A 634 -13.88 -6.27 -5.04
C GLY A 634 -14.51 -7.50 -4.38
N TRP A 635 -15.74 -7.37 -3.87
CA TRP A 635 -16.49 -8.50 -3.33
C TRP A 635 -16.79 -9.57 -4.38
N SER A 636 -17.26 -9.18 -5.57
CA SER A 636 -17.52 -10.10 -6.68
C SER A 636 -16.26 -10.85 -7.10
N HIS A 637 -15.14 -10.12 -7.24
CA HIS A 637 -13.84 -10.70 -7.57
C HIS A 637 -13.37 -11.71 -6.51
N TYR A 638 -13.36 -11.31 -5.24
CA TYR A 638 -12.95 -12.16 -4.13
C TYR A 638 -13.83 -13.40 -4.00
N ARG A 639 -15.15 -13.24 -4.00
CA ARG A 639 -16.08 -14.36 -3.81
C ARG A 639 -16.01 -15.35 -4.96
N ALA A 640 -15.89 -14.89 -6.21
CA ALA A 640 -15.70 -15.77 -7.34
C ALA A 640 -14.45 -16.64 -7.18
N LEU A 641 -13.28 -16.03 -6.95
CA LEU A 641 -12.02 -16.78 -6.78
C LEU A 641 -12.03 -17.68 -5.54
N GLN A 642 -12.61 -17.20 -4.43
CA GLN A 642 -12.75 -17.97 -3.19
C GLN A 642 -13.60 -19.24 -3.42
N GLN A 643 -14.76 -19.11 -4.07
CA GLN A 643 -15.66 -20.23 -4.30
C GLN A 643 -15.12 -21.21 -5.35
N LEU A 644 -14.43 -20.71 -6.37
CA LEU A 644 -13.77 -21.55 -7.37
C LEU A 644 -12.63 -22.37 -6.78
N GLY A 645 -11.92 -21.85 -5.77
CA GLY A 645 -10.84 -22.56 -5.07
C GLY A 645 -9.62 -22.92 -5.94
N ASN A 646 -9.54 -22.37 -7.16
CA ASN A 646 -8.49 -22.68 -8.13
C ASN A 646 -7.13 -22.01 -7.82
N THR A 647 -7.13 -21.02 -6.94
CA THR A 647 -5.97 -20.21 -6.58
C THR A 647 -6.17 -19.58 -5.19
N GLU A 648 -5.09 -19.08 -4.60
CA GLU A 648 -5.17 -18.29 -3.37
C GLU A 648 -5.69 -16.89 -3.66
N VAL A 649 -6.60 -16.40 -2.84
CA VAL A 649 -7.13 -15.04 -2.95
C VAL A 649 -7.22 -14.40 -1.57
N LYS A 650 -6.85 -13.12 -1.49
CA LYS A 650 -6.99 -12.31 -0.28
C LYS A 650 -7.69 -10.99 -0.62
N PHE A 651 -8.60 -10.55 0.23
CA PHE A 651 -9.30 -9.29 0.07
C PHE A 651 -9.12 -8.41 1.31
N VAL A 652 -8.57 -7.21 1.12
CA VAL A 652 -8.36 -6.20 2.15
C VAL A 652 -9.27 -5.01 1.85
N LEU A 653 -10.23 -4.78 2.74
CA LEU A 653 -11.18 -3.69 2.65
C LEU A 653 -10.83 -2.63 3.71
N PHE A 654 -10.70 -1.37 3.31
CA PHE A 654 -10.29 -0.25 4.16
C PHE A 654 -11.48 0.64 4.51
N PRO A 655 -11.97 0.61 5.77
CA PRO A 655 -13.15 1.39 6.18
C PRO A 655 -12.93 2.90 6.07
N GLY A 656 -13.94 3.60 5.53
CA GLY A 656 -13.97 5.07 5.39
C GLY A 656 -13.02 5.62 4.33
N GLU A 657 -12.29 4.77 3.61
CA GLU A 657 -11.37 5.21 2.57
C GLU A 657 -12.10 5.40 1.23
N PRO A 658 -11.81 6.50 0.50
CA PRO A 658 -12.29 6.69 -0.87
C PRO A 658 -11.39 5.93 -1.87
N HIS A 659 -11.52 6.24 -3.17
CA HIS A 659 -10.76 5.60 -4.24
C HIS A 659 -9.23 5.63 -4.06
N GLY A 660 -8.70 6.70 -3.47
CA GLY A 660 -7.30 6.80 -3.07
C GLY A 660 -7.19 6.78 -1.54
N LEU A 661 -6.43 5.82 -0.99
CA LEU A 661 -6.25 5.71 0.46
C LEU A 661 -5.61 7.00 1.01
N GLN A 662 -6.24 7.60 2.02
CA GLN A 662 -5.81 8.83 2.67
C GLN A 662 -5.11 8.55 4.01
N GLN A 663 -5.58 7.57 4.79
CA GLN A 663 -5.00 7.28 6.11
C GLN A 663 -3.66 6.56 5.96
N LEU A 664 -2.65 7.06 6.67
CA LEU A 664 -1.29 6.51 6.63
C LEU A 664 -1.24 5.03 7.06
N ALA A 665 -2.07 4.62 8.02
CA ALA A 665 -2.16 3.23 8.47
C ALA A 665 -2.66 2.29 7.36
N HIS A 666 -3.67 2.70 6.60
CA HIS A 666 -4.18 1.94 5.47
C HIS A 666 -3.20 1.91 4.30
N GLN A 667 -2.56 3.04 3.99
CA GLN A 667 -1.48 3.11 3.00
C GLN A 667 -0.31 2.16 3.37
N ARG A 668 0.12 2.16 4.64
CA ARG A 668 1.14 1.23 5.15
C ARG A 668 0.69 -0.21 5.02
N ARG A 669 -0.51 -0.53 5.49
CA ARG A 669 -1.04 -1.90 5.44
C ARG A 669 -1.05 -2.43 4.01
N LYS A 670 -1.48 -1.62 3.04
CA LYS A 670 -1.47 -1.98 1.62
C LYS A 670 -0.05 -2.32 1.13
N VAL A 671 0.95 -1.50 1.44
CA VAL A 671 2.35 -1.75 1.03
C VAL A 671 2.91 -3.01 1.70
N GLU A 672 2.64 -3.21 3.00
CA GLU A 672 3.07 -4.41 3.73
C GLU A 672 2.48 -5.69 3.11
N GLU A 673 1.19 -5.64 2.78
CA GLU A 673 0.47 -6.76 2.17
C GLU A 673 0.98 -7.09 0.76
N ASP A 674 1.29 -6.09 -0.06
CA ASP A 674 1.91 -6.32 -1.37
C ASP A 674 3.27 -7.00 -1.24
N LEU A 675 4.12 -6.48 -0.36
CA LEU A 675 5.45 -7.04 -0.15
C LEU A 675 5.37 -8.48 0.36
N ALA A 676 4.48 -8.76 1.31
CA ALA A 676 4.25 -10.11 1.82
C ALA A 676 3.70 -11.05 0.73
N TRP A 677 2.77 -10.55 -0.10
CA TRP A 677 2.17 -11.32 -1.20
C TRP A 677 3.21 -11.72 -2.25
N PHE A 678 4.04 -10.77 -2.70
CA PHE A 678 5.11 -11.04 -3.65
C PHE A 678 6.25 -11.85 -3.03
N ASP A 679 6.60 -11.64 -1.76
CA ASP A 679 7.57 -12.49 -1.05
C ASP A 679 7.14 -13.96 -1.10
N ARG A 680 5.86 -14.24 -0.81
CA ARG A 680 5.33 -15.60 -0.83
C ARG A 680 5.25 -16.22 -2.22
N HIS A 681 4.70 -15.49 -3.19
CA HIS A 681 4.28 -16.08 -4.46
C HIS A 681 5.26 -15.85 -5.63
N LEU A 682 6.13 -14.86 -5.51
CA LEU A 682 7.03 -14.45 -6.60
C LEU A 682 8.52 -14.64 -6.26
N PHE A 683 8.94 -14.24 -5.05
CA PHE A 683 10.36 -14.20 -4.69
C PHE A 683 10.85 -15.51 -4.06
N THR A 684 9.98 -16.21 -3.34
CA THR A 684 10.32 -17.49 -2.72
C THR A 684 10.13 -18.65 -3.71
N PRO A 685 11.09 -19.58 -3.86
CA PRO A 685 10.92 -20.77 -4.72
C PRO A 685 9.71 -21.61 -4.28
N VAL A 686 8.93 -22.13 -5.24
CA VAL A 686 7.69 -22.91 -5.02
C VAL A 686 7.84 -24.09 -4.03
N ARG A 687 9.05 -24.60 -3.78
CA ARG A 687 9.33 -25.62 -2.76
C ARG A 687 9.22 -25.12 -1.30
N ALA A 688 9.24 -23.81 -1.09
CA ALA A 688 9.13 -23.18 0.23
C ALA A 688 7.71 -22.67 0.53
N ASP A 689 6.72 -22.90 -0.34
CA ASP A 689 5.31 -22.57 -0.10
C ASP A 689 4.72 -23.32 1.11
N SER A 690 5.28 -24.48 1.46
CA SER A 690 4.97 -25.20 2.71
C SER A 690 5.53 -24.47 3.95
N ALA A 691 6.67 -23.80 3.84
CA ALA A 691 7.27 -23.01 4.92
C ALA A 691 6.66 -21.61 5.03
N ALA A 692 6.30 -20.98 3.91
CA ALA A 692 5.62 -19.69 3.86
C ALA A 692 4.16 -19.78 4.34
N ARG A 693 3.43 -20.87 4.00
CA ARG A 693 2.14 -21.19 4.65
C ARG A 693 2.28 -21.43 6.14
N ALA A 694 3.35 -22.09 6.58
CA ALA A 694 3.64 -22.27 8.01
C ALA A 694 4.03 -20.94 8.71
N ALA A 695 4.65 -20.00 7.99
CA ALA A 695 5.01 -18.67 8.50
C ALA A 695 3.81 -17.72 8.57
N LEU A 696 2.92 -17.71 7.57
CA LEU A 696 1.66 -16.95 7.64
C LEU A 696 0.66 -17.54 8.65
N ALA A 697 0.67 -18.86 8.87
CA ALA A 697 -0.04 -19.48 9.98
C ALA A 697 0.57 -19.13 11.36
N ALA A 698 1.86 -18.76 11.40
CA ALA A 698 2.55 -18.31 12.60
C ALA A 698 2.34 -16.81 12.91
N GLU A 699 2.01 -15.97 11.92
CA GLU A 699 1.70 -14.55 12.12
C GLU A 699 0.25 -14.29 12.57
N ALA A 700 -0.66 -15.24 12.34
CA ALA A 700 -2.07 -15.08 12.71
C ALA A 700 -2.36 -15.29 14.21
N PHE A 701 -1.40 -15.77 15.01
CA PHE A 701 -1.60 -16.04 16.42
C PHE A 701 -0.32 -15.79 17.24
N ASP A 702 -0.51 -15.43 18.52
CA ASP A 702 0.57 -15.46 19.51
C ASP A 702 1.25 -16.84 19.48
N SER A 703 2.59 -16.85 19.46
CA SER A 703 3.44 -18.04 19.53
C SER A 703 3.19 -18.94 20.75
N THR A 704 2.46 -18.43 21.74
CA THR A 704 2.02 -19.12 22.96
C THR A 704 0.56 -19.60 22.90
N SER A 705 -0.16 -19.30 21.82
CA SER A 705 -1.58 -19.67 21.67
C SER A 705 -1.78 -21.18 21.43
N PRO A 706 -2.94 -21.73 21.85
CA PRO A 706 -3.24 -23.16 21.71
C PRO A 706 -3.15 -23.70 20.28
N LEU A 707 -3.47 -22.90 19.26
CA LEU A 707 -3.39 -23.30 17.85
C LEU A 707 -1.95 -23.24 17.30
N GLY A 708 -1.13 -22.31 17.80
CA GLY A 708 0.31 -22.24 17.48
C GLY A 708 1.11 -23.43 18.04
N LEU A 709 0.73 -23.92 19.21
CA LEU A 709 1.30 -25.14 19.81
C LEU A 709 0.83 -26.42 19.08
N ALA A 710 -0.41 -26.45 18.58
CA ALA A 710 -0.96 -27.58 17.83
C ALA A 710 -0.25 -27.81 16.47
N LEU A 711 0.19 -26.74 15.80
CA LEU A 711 0.91 -26.85 14.51
C LEU A 711 2.37 -27.31 14.67
N ARG A 712 3.02 -27.07 15.83
CA ARG A 712 4.34 -27.66 16.14
C ARG A 712 4.28 -29.16 16.42
N ARG A 713 3.16 -29.66 16.96
CA ARG A 713 2.92 -31.09 17.25
C ARG A 713 2.86 -31.97 15.98
N GLN A 714 2.65 -31.41 14.79
CA GLN A 714 2.64 -32.17 13.53
C GLN A 714 4.02 -32.69 13.07
N ARG A 715 5.11 -32.43 13.81
CA ARG A 715 6.46 -32.94 13.49
C ARG A 715 6.96 -34.07 14.38
N ILE A 716 6.09 -34.70 15.17
CA ILE A 716 6.42 -35.92 15.93
C ILE A 716 6.34 -37.13 15.00
N ALA A 717 7.38 -37.96 14.97
CA ALA A 717 7.41 -39.16 14.14
C ALA A 717 6.30 -40.13 14.57
N ARG A 718 5.44 -40.51 13.61
CA ARG A 718 4.38 -41.50 13.77
C ARG A 718 4.66 -42.73 12.93
N VAL A 719 4.30 -43.91 13.43
CA VAL A 719 4.13 -45.11 12.60
C VAL A 719 2.64 -45.40 12.50
N GLY A 720 2.01 -44.89 11.44
CA GLY A 720 0.55 -44.96 11.29
C GLY A 720 -0.17 -44.06 12.31
N THR A 721 -1.07 -44.64 13.12
CA THR A 721 -1.90 -43.93 14.11
C THR A 721 -1.39 -44.03 15.56
N ARG A 722 -0.20 -44.61 15.80
CA ARG A 722 0.32 -44.91 17.16
C ARG A 722 1.59 -44.11 17.48
N ASP A 723 1.73 -43.70 18.75
CA ASP A 723 2.90 -42.96 19.26
C ASP A 723 4.04 -43.90 19.73
N GLY A 724 5.26 -43.71 19.22
CA GLY A 724 6.48 -44.45 19.60
C GLY A 724 7.44 -44.77 18.44
N VAL A 725 8.51 -45.51 18.70
CA VAL A 725 9.51 -45.92 17.68
C VAL A 725 9.29 -47.40 17.31
N ALA A 726 9.28 -47.73 16.01
CA ALA A 726 9.12 -49.12 15.57
C ALA A 726 10.37 -49.95 15.86
N LEU A 727 10.18 -51.10 16.51
CA LEU A 727 11.23 -52.10 16.61
C LEU A 727 11.27 -52.93 15.32
N HIS A 728 12.37 -52.85 14.58
CA HIS A 728 12.73 -53.69 13.42
C HIS A 728 11.55 -54.27 12.62
N GLY A 729 10.87 -53.44 11.82
CA GLY A 729 10.01 -53.88 10.70
C GLY A 729 8.77 -54.73 11.05
N GLY A 730 8.47 -54.97 12.32
CA GLY A 730 7.48 -55.97 12.77
C GLY A 730 6.22 -55.43 13.44
N GLY A 731 5.86 -54.15 13.26
CA GLY A 731 4.60 -53.59 13.79
C GLY A 731 4.53 -53.38 15.32
N THR A 732 5.54 -53.81 16.07
CA THR A 732 5.68 -53.55 17.51
C THR A 732 6.22 -52.15 17.76
N VAL A 733 5.46 -51.35 18.51
CA VAL A 733 5.81 -49.99 18.90
C VAL A 733 6.37 -50.03 20.33
N ILE A 734 7.54 -49.42 20.55
CA ILE A 734 8.16 -49.30 21.88
C ILE A 734 8.23 -47.83 22.34
N PRO A 735 8.36 -47.56 23.65
CA PRO A 735 8.53 -46.21 24.17
C PRO A 735 9.76 -45.50 23.56
N GLU A 736 9.57 -44.26 23.11
CA GLU A 736 10.68 -43.40 22.67
C GLU A 736 11.44 -42.86 23.88
N ILE A 737 12.78 -42.88 23.85
CA ILE A 737 13.62 -42.39 24.95
C ILE A 737 14.18 -41.01 24.62
N VAL A 738 14.09 -40.09 25.59
CA VAL A 738 14.68 -38.74 25.55
C VAL A 738 15.53 -38.51 26.80
N ARG A 739 16.51 -37.60 26.72
CA ARG A 739 17.35 -37.27 27.86
C ARG A 739 16.85 -36.00 28.55
N TYR A 740 16.47 -36.12 29.82
CA TYR A 740 15.92 -34.99 30.59
C TYR A 740 16.47 -35.00 32.01
N GLN A 741 16.97 -33.84 32.45
CA GLN A 741 17.63 -33.65 33.75
C GLN A 741 18.69 -34.73 34.07
N GLY A 742 19.42 -35.20 33.04
CA GLY A 742 20.48 -36.20 33.19
C GLY A 742 20.03 -37.66 33.20
N LEU A 743 18.72 -37.93 33.04
CA LEU A 743 18.13 -39.27 32.95
C LEU A 743 17.64 -39.56 31.53
N ASP A 744 17.84 -40.79 31.06
CA ASP A 744 17.26 -41.28 29.80
C ASP A 744 15.87 -41.86 30.11
N LEU A 745 14.83 -41.11 29.80
CA LEU A 745 13.44 -41.39 30.20
C LEU A 745 12.57 -41.65 28.97
N GLY A 746 11.54 -42.47 29.14
CA GLY A 746 10.43 -42.51 28.19
C GLY A 746 9.86 -41.12 27.98
N ARG A 747 9.76 -40.68 26.73
CA ARG A 747 9.16 -39.39 26.35
C ARG A 747 7.72 -39.27 26.84
N PHE A 748 7.01 -40.40 26.85
CA PHE A 748 5.63 -40.57 27.31
C PHE A 748 5.55 -41.66 28.38
N GLU A 749 4.42 -41.73 29.08
CA GLU A 749 3.99 -42.95 29.77
C GLU A 749 3.87 -44.10 28.75
N VAL A 750 4.07 -45.34 29.20
CA VAL A 750 3.86 -46.52 28.34
C VAL A 750 2.40 -46.56 27.92
N THR A 751 2.14 -46.60 26.61
CA THR A 751 0.77 -46.58 26.08
C THR A 751 0.12 -47.96 26.12
N ARG A 752 -1.22 -48.02 26.02
CA ARG A 752 -1.98 -49.28 25.90
C ARG A 752 -1.52 -50.12 24.72
N ALA A 753 -1.19 -49.51 23.58
CA ALA A 753 -0.68 -50.23 22.43
C ALA A 753 0.73 -50.80 22.65
N GLN A 754 1.60 -50.06 23.36
CA GLN A 754 2.93 -50.55 23.74
C GLN A 754 2.83 -51.69 24.77
N TRP A 755 1.90 -51.58 25.72
CA TRP A 755 1.63 -52.62 26.72
C TRP A 755 1.02 -53.88 26.12
N ALA A 756 0.08 -53.75 25.18
CA ALA A 756 -0.52 -54.89 24.48
C ALA A 756 0.48 -55.68 23.62
N ALA A 757 1.63 -55.08 23.28
CA ALA A 757 2.73 -55.79 22.63
C ALA A 757 3.50 -56.71 23.60
N PHE A 758 3.48 -56.40 24.91
CA PHE A 758 4.02 -57.25 25.97
C PHE A 758 3.02 -58.31 26.42
N ASP A 759 1.76 -57.91 26.63
CA ASP A 759 0.68 -58.79 27.08
C ASP A 759 -0.47 -58.73 26.09
N SER A 760 -0.54 -59.74 25.21
CA SER A 760 -1.60 -59.85 24.21
C SER A 760 -3.00 -60.09 24.80
N SER A 761 -3.10 -60.45 26.09
CA SER A 761 -4.38 -60.58 26.79
C SER A 761 -4.91 -59.24 27.30
N TYR A 762 -4.09 -58.18 27.27
CA TYR A 762 -4.49 -56.83 27.63
C TYR A 762 -5.42 -56.24 26.56
N ARG A 763 -6.69 -56.05 26.93
CA ARG A 763 -7.73 -55.57 26.01
C ARG A 763 -7.57 -54.07 25.76
N VAL A 764 -7.29 -53.71 24.50
CA VAL A 764 -7.24 -52.30 24.05
C VAL A 764 -8.54 -51.98 23.33
N GLU A 765 -9.36 -51.11 23.92
CA GLU A 765 -10.55 -50.61 23.26
C GLU A 765 -10.16 -49.73 22.05
N PRO A 766 -10.82 -49.89 20.88
CA PRO A 766 -10.50 -49.11 19.68
C PRO A 766 -10.54 -47.61 19.93
N GLY A 767 -9.51 -46.88 19.50
CA GLY A 767 -9.37 -45.44 19.73
C GLY A 767 -8.71 -45.06 21.05
N THR A 768 -8.29 -46.03 21.87
CA THR A 768 -7.56 -45.78 23.14
C THR A 768 -6.11 -46.25 23.10
N GLU A 769 -5.58 -46.56 21.91
CA GLU A 769 -4.25 -47.15 21.71
C GLU A 769 -3.12 -46.30 22.30
N ASN A 770 -3.26 -44.97 22.25
CA ASN A 770 -2.27 -44.02 22.76
C ASN A 770 -2.58 -43.54 24.19
N TYR A 771 -3.58 -44.11 24.87
CA TYR A 771 -3.84 -43.78 26.27
C TYR A 771 -2.77 -44.46 27.15
N PRO A 772 -2.46 -43.95 28.35
CA PRO A 772 -1.58 -44.64 29.29
C PRO A 772 -2.09 -46.07 29.55
N ALA A 773 -1.15 -47.02 29.59
CA ALA A 773 -1.42 -48.34 30.12
C ALA A 773 -1.87 -48.20 31.58
N ASN A 774 -2.96 -48.86 31.91
CA ASN A 774 -3.59 -48.77 33.22
C ASN A 774 -3.87 -50.14 33.82
N ASN A 775 -4.33 -50.18 35.08
CA ASN A 775 -4.39 -51.42 35.88
C ASN A 775 -3.02 -52.10 36.03
N VAL A 776 -1.93 -51.31 35.92
CA VAL A 776 -0.57 -51.81 36.04
C VAL A 776 -0.24 -52.02 37.51
N THR A 777 0.19 -53.23 37.87
CA THR A 777 0.74 -53.53 39.19
C THR A 777 2.25 -53.32 39.18
N PHE A 778 2.85 -53.10 40.35
CA PHE A 778 4.31 -52.96 40.45
C PHE A 778 5.06 -54.19 39.87
N GLN A 779 4.55 -55.40 40.12
CA GLN A 779 5.14 -56.64 39.60
C GLN A 779 5.00 -56.75 38.07
N SER A 780 3.85 -56.38 37.51
CA SER A 780 3.67 -56.40 36.05
C SER A 780 4.48 -55.32 35.34
N ALA A 781 4.66 -54.15 35.96
CA ALA A 781 5.55 -53.11 35.46
C ALA A 781 7.01 -53.60 35.35
N GLN A 782 7.49 -54.30 36.38
CA GLN A 782 8.83 -54.92 36.35
C GLN A 782 8.95 -55.99 35.25
N ALA A 783 7.91 -56.81 35.07
CA ALA A 783 7.88 -57.83 34.02
C ALA A 783 7.88 -57.22 32.61
N TYR A 784 7.13 -56.13 32.39
CA TYR A 784 7.15 -55.36 31.14
C TYR A 784 8.55 -54.84 30.82
N LEU A 785 9.25 -54.27 31.80
CA LEU A 785 10.60 -53.73 31.60
C LEU A 785 11.64 -54.82 31.32
N GLN A 786 11.52 -55.99 31.94
CA GLN A 786 12.35 -57.15 31.65
C GLN A 786 12.11 -57.67 30.22
N TRP A 787 10.84 -57.70 29.79
CA TRP A 787 10.50 -58.02 28.40
C TRP A 787 11.06 -56.97 27.44
N LEU A 788 10.84 -55.69 27.72
CA LEU A 788 11.31 -54.58 26.88
C LEU A 788 12.83 -54.64 26.72
N SER A 789 13.55 -54.92 27.81
CA SER A 789 15.01 -55.08 27.78
C SER A 789 15.45 -56.25 26.91
N ARG A 790 14.69 -57.36 26.93
CA ARG A 790 14.99 -58.54 26.12
C ARG A 790 14.74 -58.30 24.64
N VAL A 791 13.65 -57.63 24.27
CA VAL A 791 13.28 -57.43 22.86
C VAL A 791 14.13 -56.36 22.17
N THR A 792 14.59 -55.35 22.91
CA THR A 792 15.40 -54.24 22.39
C THR A 792 16.92 -54.49 22.46
N GLY A 793 17.38 -55.35 23.39
CA GLY A 793 18.80 -55.47 23.73
C GLY A 793 19.36 -54.33 24.58
N GLU A 794 18.53 -53.35 24.98
CA GLU A 794 18.91 -52.27 25.90
C GLU A 794 18.42 -52.58 27.33
N SER A 795 19.00 -51.96 28.36
CA SER A 795 18.55 -52.16 29.75
C SER A 795 17.49 -51.13 30.12
N TYR A 796 16.31 -51.59 30.57
CA TYR A 796 15.24 -50.74 31.08
C TYR A 796 14.85 -51.11 32.51
N ARG A 797 14.49 -50.10 33.30
CA ARG A 797 14.06 -50.22 34.69
C ARG A 797 13.02 -49.18 35.05
N LEU A 798 12.42 -49.33 36.24
CA LEU A 798 11.70 -48.24 36.90
C LEU A 798 12.71 -47.24 37.45
N GLY A 799 12.32 -45.97 37.48
CA GLY A 799 13.08 -44.95 38.19
C GLY A 799 12.98 -45.13 39.70
N THR A 800 14.01 -44.71 40.42
CA THR A 800 13.97 -44.67 41.90
C THR A 800 13.21 -43.44 42.38
N GLU A 801 12.74 -43.46 43.63
CA GLU A 801 12.08 -42.30 44.25
C GLU A 801 12.93 -41.03 44.14
N GLN A 802 14.24 -41.14 44.40
CA GLN A 802 15.16 -40.00 44.34
C GLN A 802 15.34 -39.45 42.92
N GLU A 803 15.28 -40.30 41.89
CA GLU A 803 15.41 -39.89 40.50
C GLU A 803 14.14 -39.26 39.94
N LEU A 804 12.97 -39.79 40.32
CA LEU A 804 11.70 -39.39 39.71
C LEU A 804 10.97 -38.30 40.50
N LYS A 805 11.06 -38.28 41.84
CA LYS A 805 10.33 -37.32 42.68
C LYS A 805 10.60 -35.85 42.31
N PRO A 806 11.86 -35.41 42.07
CA PRO A 806 12.13 -34.03 41.65
C PRO A 806 11.51 -33.68 40.29
N LEU A 807 11.29 -34.66 39.42
CA LEU A 807 10.67 -34.45 38.10
C LEU A 807 9.19 -34.05 38.22
N TYR A 808 8.50 -34.53 39.27
CA TYR A 808 7.08 -34.24 39.52
C TYR A 808 6.85 -32.99 40.38
N GLU A 809 7.82 -32.58 41.21
CA GLU A 809 7.69 -31.41 42.11
C GLU A 809 7.55 -30.07 41.36
N GLY A 810 8.02 -29.98 40.10
CA GLY A 810 7.87 -28.81 39.24
C GLY A 810 6.70 -28.87 38.25
N ALA A 811 5.90 -29.95 38.25
CA ALA A 811 4.78 -30.13 37.34
C ALA A 811 3.52 -29.40 37.85
N ALA A 812 2.72 -28.83 36.93
CA ALA A 812 1.53 -28.08 37.28
C ALA A 812 0.43 -29.04 37.75
N ALA A 813 0.02 -28.91 39.02
CA ALA A 813 -0.98 -29.77 39.65
C ALA A 813 -2.40 -29.64 39.07
N SER A 814 -2.63 -28.75 38.10
CA SER A 814 -3.95 -28.38 37.59
C SER A 814 -4.37 -29.10 36.30
N GLU A 815 -3.54 -29.97 35.71
CA GLU A 815 -3.81 -30.59 34.41
C GLU A 815 -4.29 -32.06 34.50
N ASN A 816 -4.07 -32.70 35.64
CA ASN A 816 -4.30 -34.14 35.83
C ASN A 816 -5.04 -34.46 37.11
N THR A 817 -6.05 -33.65 37.41
CA THR A 817 -6.93 -33.85 38.56
C THR A 817 -8.37 -33.72 38.09
N LEU A 818 -9.32 -34.16 38.92
CA LEU A 818 -10.73 -33.96 38.65
C LEU A 818 -11.09 -32.48 38.42
N ASP A 819 -10.32 -31.55 38.98
CA ASP A 819 -10.52 -30.09 38.81
C ASP A 819 -10.33 -29.66 37.34
N TYR A 820 -9.34 -30.24 36.67
CA TYR A 820 -9.06 -29.97 35.25
C TYR A 820 -10.21 -30.41 34.35
N TRP A 821 -10.75 -31.60 34.62
CA TRP A 821 -11.86 -32.17 33.86
C TRP A 821 -13.20 -31.48 34.18
N ALA A 822 -13.35 -30.95 35.40
CA ALA A 822 -14.52 -30.17 35.81
C ALA A 822 -14.48 -28.72 35.32
N GLY A 823 -13.29 -28.18 35.02
CA GLY A 823 -13.08 -26.79 34.60
C GLY A 823 -13.06 -25.77 35.75
N TYR A 824 -13.08 -26.21 37.01
CA TYR A 824 -12.99 -25.38 38.22
C TYR A 824 -12.47 -26.19 39.42
N THR A 825 -11.92 -25.53 40.44
CA THR A 825 -11.45 -26.18 41.67
C THR A 825 -12.62 -26.74 42.48
N LEU A 826 -12.64 -28.05 42.70
CA LEU A 826 -13.73 -28.74 43.40
C LEU A 826 -13.60 -28.61 44.92
N ASN A 827 -14.71 -28.41 45.63
CA ASN A 827 -14.74 -28.49 47.09
C ASN A 827 -15.08 -29.94 47.57
N PRO A 828 -14.88 -30.29 48.86
CA PRO A 828 -15.10 -31.67 49.35
C PRO A 828 -16.49 -32.27 49.13
N SER A 829 -17.52 -31.42 48.94
CA SER A 829 -18.87 -31.87 48.59
C SER A 829 -19.00 -32.18 47.10
N ASP A 830 -18.39 -31.36 46.24
CA ASP A 830 -18.34 -31.58 44.78
C ASP A 830 -17.58 -32.87 44.45
N THR A 831 -16.49 -33.17 45.19
CA THR A 831 -15.69 -34.39 45.02
C THR A 831 -16.54 -35.67 45.11
N ARG A 832 -17.47 -35.74 46.06
CA ARG A 832 -18.35 -36.91 46.23
C ARG A 832 -19.34 -37.08 45.07
N TRP A 833 -19.84 -35.96 44.53
CA TRP A 833 -20.79 -35.96 43.41
C TRP A 833 -20.12 -36.32 42.07
N VAL A 834 -18.93 -35.76 41.81
CA VAL A 834 -18.13 -36.08 40.61
C VAL A 834 -17.65 -37.53 40.64
N ALA A 835 -17.24 -38.06 41.80
CA ALA A 835 -16.85 -39.47 41.94
C ALA A 835 -17.98 -40.44 41.57
N GLU A 836 -19.22 -40.14 41.93
CA GLU A 836 -20.38 -40.97 41.58
C GLU A 836 -20.77 -40.85 40.09
N ARG A 837 -20.66 -39.65 39.51
CA ARG A 837 -20.88 -39.44 38.06
C ARG A 837 -19.81 -40.11 37.20
N THR A 838 -18.57 -40.16 37.67
CA THR A 838 -17.44 -40.80 36.97
C THR A 838 -17.63 -42.32 36.84
N ARG A 839 -18.30 -42.97 37.81
CA ARG A 839 -18.66 -44.40 37.75
C ARG A 839 -19.67 -44.75 36.65
N LEU A 840 -20.38 -43.76 36.12
CA LEU A 840 -21.37 -43.92 35.05
C LEU A 840 -20.77 -43.71 33.65
N LEU A 841 -19.52 -43.26 33.56
CA LEU A 841 -18.80 -43.14 32.30
C LEU A 841 -18.36 -44.54 31.83
N PRO A 842 -18.57 -44.90 30.55
CA PRO A 842 -18.25 -46.22 30.04
C PRO A 842 -16.73 -46.47 29.95
N GLY A 843 -16.27 -47.65 30.38
CA GLY A 843 -14.86 -48.07 30.35
C GLY A 843 -14.19 -48.08 31.73
N GLU A 844 -13.06 -48.80 31.87
CA GLU A 844 -12.38 -48.98 33.17
C GLU A 844 -11.59 -47.74 33.66
N ALA A 845 -11.31 -46.77 32.78
CA ALA A 845 -10.65 -45.51 33.10
C ALA A 845 -11.02 -44.40 32.11
N PRO A 846 -12.26 -43.90 32.17
CA PRO A 846 -12.82 -43.00 31.17
C PRO A 846 -12.24 -41.57 31.20
N LEU A 847 -11.49 -41.22 32.25
CA LEU A 847 -10.87 -39.90 32.44
C LEU A 847 -9.38 -39.84 32.04
N LEU A 848 -8.88 -40.84 31.32
CA LEU A 848 -7.55 -40.78 30.72
C LEU A 848 -7.62 -40.01 29.38
N LYS A 849 -6.56 -39.27 29.04
CA LYS A 849 -6.32 -38.73 27.68
C LYS A 849 -5.20 -39.51 27.01
N GLU A 850 -5.06 -39.32 25.70
CA GLU A 850 -3.86 -39.77 24.96
C GLU A 850 -2.59 -39.21 25.61
N VAL A 851 -1.53 -40.03 25.69
CA VAL A 851 -0.20 -39.57 26.11
C VAL A 851 0.27 -38.45 25.17
N GLY A 852 0.97 -37.46 25.70
CA GLY A 852 1.39 -36.28 24.94
C GLY A 852 0.30 -35.21 24.75
N SER A 853 -0.89 -35.40 25.32
CA SER A 853 -1.95 -34.38 25.29
C SER A 853 -1.61 -33.14 26.12
N PHE A 854 -0.74 -33.23 27.13
CA PHE A 854 -0.29 -32.10 27.95
C PHE A 854 0.86 -31.31 27.36
N ALA A 855 1.11 -30.12 27.91
CA ALA A 855 2.27 -29.31 27.54
C ALA A 855 3.56 -30.06 27.93
N GLY A 856 4.51 -30.16 26.99
CA GLY A 856 5.81 -30.76 27.28
C GLY A 856 6.61 -29.93 28.28
N ARG A 857 7.45 -30.59 29.08
CA ARG A 857 8.33 -29.96 30.06
C ARG A 857 9.76 -29.87 29.48
N GLY A 858 10.35 -28.67 29.48
CA GLY A 858 11.71 -28.37 29.01
C GLY A 858 11.76 -27.53 27.72
N ASP A 859 12.84 -26.75 27.55
CA ASP A 859 12.93 -25.73 26.49
C ASP A 859 13.42 -26.24 25.13
N ALA A 860 13.95 -27.48 25.05
CA ALA A 860 14.56 -28.02 23.82
C ALA A 860 14.31 -29.53 23.56
N GLU A 861 14.09 -30.35 24.59
CA GLU A 861 13.83 -31.79 24.47
C GLU A 861 12.61 -32.15 25.35
N LEU A 862 11.42 -32.10 24.76
CA LEU A 862 10.15 -32.20 25.50
C LEU A 862 9.96 -33.61 26.10
N VAL A 863 9.94 -33.71 27.42
CA VAL A 863 9.29 -34.84 28.12
C VAL A 863 7.83 -34.49 28.32
N PHE A 864 6.94 -35.38 27.92
CA PHE A 864 5.51 -35.19 28.07
C PHE A 864 5.02 -35.95 29.30
N ASP A 865 3.96 -35.41 29.92
CA ASP A 865 3.20 -36.08 30.98
C ASP A 865 3.95 -36.32 32.29
N LEU A 866 4.90 -35.45 32.69
CA LEU A 866 5.57 -35.46 34.01
C LEU A 866 4.63 -35.09 35.19
N GLY A 867 3.37 -35.46 35.08
CA GLY A 867 2.31 -35.37 36.05
C GLY A 867 1.01 -35.95 35.48
N GLY A 868 1.12 -36.94 34.59
CA GLY A 868 0.14 -37.40 33.59
C GLY A 868 -1.19 -37.94 34.12
N ASN A 869 -1.99 -38.52 33.21
CA ASN A 869 -3.35 -38.95 33.55
C ASN A 869 -3.36 -40.15 34.52
N ALA A 870 -2.24 -40.88 34.61
CA ALA A 870 -2.01 -42.00 35.53
C ALA A 870 -0.80 -41.73 36.44
N ALA A 871 -0.86 -42.25 37.67
CA ALA A 871 0.28 -42.25 38.58
C ALA A 871 1.28 -43.34 38.15
N GLU A 872 2.56 -43.01 38.16
CA GLU A 872 3.62 -43.89 37.64
C GLU A 872 4.31 -44.66 38.77
N TRP A 873 4.60 -45.95 38.54
CA TRP A 873 5.38 -46.77 39.47
C TRP A 873 6.85 -46.35 39.54
N ALA A 874 7.37 -46.22 40.76
CA ALA A 874 8.78 -46.00 41.08
C ALA A 874 9.25 -46.97 42.17
N VAL A 875 10.57 -47.09 42.34
CA VAL A 875 11.18 -47.91 43.40
C VAL A 875 11.53 -47.02 44.60
N GLY A 876 10.87 -47.26 45.74
CA GLY A 876 11.13 -46.56 47.00
C GLY A 876 12.45 -46.97 47.66
N ALA A 877 12.86 -46.22 48.68
CA ALA A 877 14.14 -46.42 49.38
C ALA A 877 14.31 -47.82 50.03
N ASN A 878 13.22 -48.53 50.32
CA ASN A 878 13.21 -49.89 50.87
C ASN A 878 13.09 -50.98 49.79
N GLY A 879 13.16 -50.62 48.50
CA GLY A 879 13.01 -51.53 47.36
C GLY A 879 11.55 -51.88 47.01
N GLN A 880 10.57 -51.36 47.74
CA GLN A 880 9.14 -51.56 47.44
C GLN A 880 8.64 -50.56 46.39
N GLY A 881 7.56 -50.93 45.70
CA GLY A 881 6.90 -50.04 44.74
C GLY A 881 6.18 -48.89 45.42
N ILE A 882 6.42 -47.68 44.93
CA ILE A 882 5.68 -46.47 45.30
C ILE A 882 5.09 -45.83 44.05
N LEU A 883 4.03 -45.05 44.21
CA LEU A 883 3.41 -44.29 43.11
C LEU A 883 3.83 -42.82 43.20
N LEU A 884 4.30 -42.26 42.09
CA LEU A 884 4.70 -40.87 41.96
C LEU A 884 3.90 -40.18 40.84
N GLY A 885 3.73 -38.86 40.94
CA GLY A 885 2.94 -38.06 40.00
C GLY A 885 1.45 -37.92 40.37
N GLY A 886 0.75 -37.11 39.57
CA GLY A 886 -0.71 -36.91 39.66
C GLY A 886 -1.48 -38.00 38.90
N SER A 887 -2.80 -38.09 39.12
CA SER A 887 -3.70 -38.99 38.39
C SER A 887 -5.08 -38.36 38.28
N ALA A 888 -5.79 -38.64 37.17
CA ALA A 888 -7.05 -37.98 36.86
C ALA A 888 -8.17 -38.18 37.91
N ASP A 889 -8.06 -39.20 38.77
CA ASP A 889 -8.99 -39.51 39.85
C ASP A 889 -8.62 -38.88 41.22
N ARG A 890 -7.54 -38.10 41.29
CA ARG A 890 -7.04 -37.48 42.52
C ARG A 890 -7.17 -35.95 42.47
N PRO A 891 -8.00 -35.31 43.31
CA PRO A 891 -8.07 -33.86 43.40
C PRO A 891 -6.79 -33.26 44.02
N ALA A 892 -6.41 -32.04 43.63
CA ALA A 892 -5.26 -31.31 44.18
C ALA A 892 -5.55 -30.66 45.54
N ASP A 893 -6.29 -31.32 46.44
CA ASP A 893 -6.60 -30.78 47.78
C ASP A 893 -5.56 -31.23 48.81
N ALA A 894 -4.77 -30.26 49.31
CA ALA A 894 -3.77 -30.48 50.34
C ALA A 894 -4.33 -30.95 51.70
N LYS A 895 -5.66 -30.86 51.91
CA LYS A 895 -6.34 -31.28 53.16
C LYS A 895 -6.87 -32.71 53.13
N ALA A 896 -6.87 -33.38 51.97
CA ALA A 896 -7.52 -34.69 51.79
C ALA A 896 -6.75 -35.90 52.38
N GLY A 897 -5.56 -35.71 52.94
CA GLY A 897 -4.68 -36.80 53.38
C GLY A 897 -4.11 -37.60 52.19
N PRO A 898 -3.11 -38.47 52.41
CA PRO A 898 -2.53 -39.28 51.35
C PRO A 898 -3.52 -40.36 50.89
N GLN A 899 -3.96 -40.27 49.63
CA GLN A 899 -4.73 -41.32 48.96
C GLN A 899 -3.93 -41.84 47.76
N GLU A 900 -3.85 -43.16 47.60
CA GLU A 900 -3.26 -43.79 46.41
C GLU A 900 -4.24 -43.74 45.24
N ALA A 901 -3.73 -43.53 44.02
CA ALA A 901 -4.53 -43.60 42.79
C ALA A 901 -5.24 -44.96 42.68
N ALA A 902 -6.47 -45.01 42.15
CA ALA A 902 -7.14 -46.29 41.91
C ALA A 902 -6.41 -47.10 40.84
N THR A 903 -6.58 -48.42 40.81
CA THR A 903 -5.86 -49.31 39.88
C THR A 903 -6.01 -48.90 38.42
N GLY A 904 -7.19 -48.42 38.03
CA GLY A 904 -7.48 -47.92 36.68
C GLY A 904 -6.70 -46.66 36.26
N TYR A 905 -5.94 -46.05 37.16
CA TYR A 905 -5.12 -44.85 36.93
C TYR A 905 -3.67 -45.06 37.39
N ARG A 906 -3.19 -46.31 37.42
CA ARG A 906 -1.80 -46.67 37.71
C ARG A 906 -1.10 -47.13 36.42
N GLY A 907 -0.01 -46.46 36.06
CA GLY A 907 0.79 -46.70 34.87
C GLY A 907 2.28 -46.77 35.16
N LEU A 908 3.10 -46.55 34.14
CA LEU A 908 4.56 -46.54 34.25
C LEU A 908 5.23 -45.74 33.12
N ARG A 909 6.43 -45.24 33.42
CA ARG A 909 7.40 -44.77 32.44
C ARG A 909 8.68 -45.55 32.55
N VAL A 910 9.33 -45.72 31.41
CA VAL A 910 10.58 -46.47 31.32
C VAL A 910 11.76 -45.55 31.58
N VAL A 911 12.75 -46.03 32.34
CA VAL A 911 14.06 -45.41 32.45
C VAL A 911 15.05 -46.34 31.76
N ARG A 912 15.82 -45.81 30.82
CA ARG A 912 16.87 -46.59 30.12
C ARG A 912 18.19 -46.46 30.87
N GLY A 913 18.81 -47.59 31.18
CA GLY A 913 20.09 -47.70 31.87
C GLY A 913 20.06 -48.66 33.05
N ALA A 914 21.24 -49.07 33.52
CA ALA A 914 21.37 -49.92 34.69
C ALA A 914 20.88 -49.23 35.97
N ALA A 915 20.49 -50.01 36.98
CA ALA A 915 20.18 -49.47 38.31
C ALA A 915 21.42 -48.75 38.87
N PRO A 916 21.24 -47.60 39.56
CA PRO A 916 22.34 -47.01 40.32
C PRO A 916 22.85 -48.07 41.30
N ARG A 917 24.18 -48.25 41.40
CA ARG A 917 24.72 -49.04 42.52
C ARG A 917 24.27 -48.32 43.80
N ALA A 918 23.58 -49.05 44.68
CA ALA A 918 23.26 -48.53 46.01
C ALA A 918 24.57 -48.02 46.65
N PRO A 919 24.54 -46.87 47.35
CA PRO A 919 25.72 -46.40 48.08
C PRO A 919 26.24 -47.45 49.07
#